data_AF-A0A9W8APT6-F1
#
_entry.id   AF-A0A9W8APT6-F1
#
_cell.length_a   1.000
_cell.length_b   1.000
_cell.length_c   1.000
_cell.angle_alpha   90.00
_cell.angle_beta   90.00
_cell.angle_gamma   90.00
#
_symmetry.space_group_name_H-M   'P 1'
#
loop_
_entity.id
_entity.type
_entity.pdbx_description
1 polymer ?
#
loop_
_entity_poly.entity_id
_entity_poly.type
_entity_poly.pdbx_seq_one_letter_code
_entity_poly.pdbx_strand_id
1 'polypeptide(L)'
;MSADTVKLDVGLFHERAHRLVEHWKAVLKTDPNPYHQAQVILVPMGMISEETNPYQKTRALHVWLWGYEFPNTLMVLTPTKWYFVTSSSKAKLLEPLSQTETRDHVPIEVLRLTKDAQKDNQVFKQVVDILRQAGPKVGVFPKDTPEGKTMNVWEAVYKAESGFEEVDVSMAVGEVLACKDKDQLGYIKMAGKLTSLWMTNYFTDKMTGILDEEREITHVKLSEAMEGGLWDPKAQKAAKFPANVNQDALDWCYMPIIQSGGQYDLRPSAMSNDDKLHAGTIVCSMGVRYRYYCANLARTFMISPSKAQEKNYNFLLALQQHILKALRPGIPAKQVYQTATEYIRKERPDLEKHFVKNCGFAMGIEFRETGYVLNAKNDRELQPGMVLNLALGFQDLVNSKASDKRSKTYALLLSDTVLLPLDGGSVAGLTDSPKGLGDAAFYFDDEEEESEESGKGRDEDTIGRGASKSRHDDAQGNSRQDRPRTRESTAQTRRSAVLSSKFRSEERDEESAEQKRLEHQRELAAQKQAEGLARFPANGNHQQTKNEVQLRKFESYKREAHLPREVQRLQIVLDTRSSSVVLPVYGMAVPFHISTIKNVSKTEEGAFVLLRINFVTPGQVQGRKESVPFDDVNANFLRSITFRSTDMFRLGEICQQIQEMKKNQAKREAEKQEMADIVVQDKLVEIRGRRPVQLRDVFARPDVVGKRAPGELEIHTNGLRYQHPLKRDQRIDILFSNIRHVFFQPCDHELIVLLHIHLKNFIMVGKKKTKDIQFYREASDATADETGNRRRYRYGDEDELQAEQEERKRRAKLNQEFRRFAQQLVDQSDGQLEVDIPFRDLGFHGVSYRANVFFQPTTECLVQLTETPVAVFTMADVEIAHLERVQFGLKNFDLVFVFKDFKQPPAHINTIPMTQLDHVKEWLDSMDVVFSEGPVNLNWTAIMKTVQQDPAAFFQDGGWGFLLEEGDSEGDSEMEEEESEFEISGSDFGSEVSSEEDSEFSSAVATESEESASDDESEESGEDWDALEEKARRYDERKRQGNDMDDHPQPSQKRSRK
;
A
#
# COMPACT_ATOMS: atom_id res chain seq x y z
N MET A 1 16.96 3.76 11.53
CA MET A 1 16.55 4.11 12.90
C MET A 1 17.43 5.23 13.43
N SER A 2 16.89 6.17 14.21
CA SER A 2 17.66 7.20 14.94
C SER A 2 18.25 6.61 16.23
N ALA A 3 19.34 7.20 16.74
CA ALA A 3 20.01 6.71 17.96
C ALA A 3 19.07 6.71 19.19
N ASP A 4 18.14 7.66 19.26
CA ASP A 4 17.21 7.84 20.39
C ASP A 4 16.10 6.79 20.48
N THR A 5 15.99 5.87 19.50
CA THR A 5 14.94 4.82 19.44
C THR A 5 15.43 3.42 19.83
N VAL A 6 16.74 3.19 19.94
CA VAL A 6 17.30 1.88 20.25
C VAL A 6 17.43 1.69 21.76
N LYS A 7 16.60 0.81 22.34
CA LYS A 7 16.65 0.45 23.75
C LYS A 7 16.98 -1.03 23.92
N LEU A 8 18.20 -1.34 24.37
CA LEU A 8 18.62 -2.70 24.69
C LEU A 8 18.04 -3.16 26.03
N ASP A 9 17.70 -4.45 26.13
CA ASP A 9 17.46 -5.11 27.40
C ASP A 9 18.76 -5.76 27.88
N VAL A 10 19.42 -5.11 28.86
CA VAL A 10 20.71 -5.54 29.39
C VAL A 10 20.60 -6.84 30.19
N GLY A 11 19.45 -7.12 30.81
CA GLY A 11 19.22 -8.35 31.55
C GLY A 11 19.07 -9.55 30.62
N LEU A 12 18.18 -9.43 29.64
CA LEU A 12 17.93 -10.46 28.63
C LEU A 12 19.15 -10.71 27.74
N PHE A 13 19.94 -9.67 27.44
CA PHE A 13 21.25 -9.84 26.77
C PHE A 13 22.15 -10.78 27.58
N HIS A 14 22.35 -10.51 28.88
CA HIS A 14 23.27 -11.30 29.71
C HIS A 14 22.76 -12.73 29.93
N GLU A 15 21.46 -12.92 30.14
CA GLU A 15 20.83 -14.25 30.21
C GLU A 15 21.13 -15.08 28.95
N ARG A 16 20.93 -14.49 27.76
CA ARG A 16 21.19 -15.16 26.47
C ARG A 16 22.69 -15.37 26.22
N ALA A 17 23.54 -14.39 26.53
CA ALA A 17 24.99 -14.52 26.41
C ALA A 17 25.53 -15.65 27.32
N HIS A 18 25.10 -15.69 28.57
CA HIS A 18 25.44 -16.74 29.53
C HIS A 18 24.95 -18.11 29.08
N ARG A 19 23.72 -18.21 28.55
CA ARG A 19 23.19 -19.47 27.97
C ARG A 19 24.08 -20.02 26.85
N LEU A 20 24.58 -19.17 25.95
CA LEU A 20 25.48 -19.58 24.88
C LEU A 20 26.86 -19.99 25.44
N VAL A 21 27.40 -19.26 26.40
CA VAL A 21 28.67 -19.56 27.07
C VAL A 21 28.62 -20.88 27.85
N GLU A 22 27.54 -21.16 28.60
CA GLU A 22 27.40 -22.42 29.35
C GLU A 22 27.16 -23.62 28.42
N HIS A 23 26.37 -23.48 27.36
CA HIS A 23 26.26 -24.51 26.32
C HIS A 23 27.64 -24.85 25.73
N TRP A 24 28.38 -23.82 25.32
CA TRP A 24 29.71 -23.95 24.73
C TRP A 24 30.70 -24.63 25.69
N LYS A 25 30.75 -24.22 26.97
CA LYS A 25 31.57 -24.87 28.01
C LYS A 25 31.19 -26.34 28.26
N ALA A 26 29.89 -26.67 28.25
CA ALA A 26 29.40 -28.02 28.50
C ALA A 26 29.82 -28.99 27.38
N VAL A 27 29.62 -28.60 26.12
CA VAL A 27 29.95 -29.45 24.95
C VAL A 27 31.40 -29.31 24.49
N LEU A 28 32.20 -28.40 25.08
CA LEU A 28 33.64 -28.25 24.77
C LEU A 28 34.43 -29.55 24.99
N LYS A 29 33.90 -30.44 25.84
CA LYS A 29 34.53 -31.70 26.29
C LYS A 29 33.82 -32.95 25.76
N THR A 30 32.79 -32.82 24.93
CA THR A 30 32.14 -33.98 24.29
C THR A 30 32.87 -34.39 23.03
N ASP A 31 32.68 -35.64 22.61
CA ASP A 31 33.15 -36.16 21.33
C ASP A 31 31.95 -36.77 20.57
N PRO A 32 31.56 -36.22 19.40
CA PRO A 32 32.11 -35.02 18.76
C PRO A 32 31.84 -33.73 19.57
N ASN A 33 32.75 -32.76 19.42
CA ASN A 33 32.58 -31.39 19.92
C ASN A 33 31.96 -30.54 18.80
N PRO A 34 30.73 -30.00 18.96
CA PRO A 34 30.04 -29.28 17.88
C PRO A 34 30.63 -27.87 17.61
N TYR A 35 31.48 -27.34 18.49
CA TYR A 35 32.31 -26.15 18.24
C TYR A 35 33.71 -26.49 17.73
N HIS A 36 33.98 -27.77 17.37
CA HIS A 36 35.25 -28.24 16.79
C HIS A 36 36.52 -27.90 17.59
N GLN A 37 36.38 -27.64 18.90
CA GLN A 37 37.41 -27.16 19.85
C GLN A 37 37.83 -25.68 19.69
N ALA A 38 37.08 -24.86 18.96
CA ALA A 38 37.26 -23.41 18.93
C ALA A 38 37.13 -22.81 20.34
N GLN A 39 38.03 -21.88 20.67
CA GLN A 39 38.03 -21.10 21.93
C GLN A 39 37.58 -19.64 21.73
N VAL A 40 37.35 -19.26 20.47
CA VAL A 40 36.81 -17.97 20.06
C VAL A 40 35.84 -18.17 18.91
N ILE A 41 34.76 -17.38 18.86
CA ILE A 41 33.85 -17.29 17.72
C ILE A 41 33.92 -15.87 17.19
N LEU A 42 34.19 -15.75 15.89
CA LEU A 42 34.30 -14.49 15.15
C LEU A 42 32.99 -14.25 14.41
N VAL A 43 32.35 -13.10 14.65
CA VAL A 43 31.05 -12.75 14.07
C VAL A 43 31.13 -11.38 13.39
N PRO A 44 31.60 -11.32 12.12
CA PRO A 44 31.69 -10.09 11.35
C PRO A 44 30.32 -9.74 10.75
N MET A 45 29.73 -8.59 11.11
CA MET A 45 28.57 -8.06 10.41
C MET A 45 28.93 -6.82 9.59
N GLY A 46 28.73 -6.93 8.28
CA GLY A 46 28.92 -5.85 7.31
C GLY A 46 27.77 -4.85 7.24
N MET A 47 27.63 -4.24 6.07
CA MET A 47 26.44 -3.50 5.66
C MET A 47 25.23 -4.44 5.53
N ILE A 48 24.04 -3.86 5.33
CA ILE A 48 22.84 -4.57 4.91
C ILE A 48 22.36 -3.87 3.64
N SER A 49 22.29 -4.60 2.54
CA SER A 49 21.55 -4.27 1.31
C SER A 49 20.22 -5.02 1.30
N GLU A 50 19.33 -4.69 0.35
CA GLU A 50 18.08 -5.42 0.14
C GLU A 50 18.33 -6.83 -0.41
N GLU A 51 19.42 -7.02 -1.17
CA GLU A 51 19.92 -8.33 -1.62
C GLU A 51 20.55 -9.18 -0.49
N THR A 52 20.90 -8.57 0.65
CA THR A 52 21.55 -9.28 1.76
C THR A 52 20.57 -10.26 2.42
N ASN A 53 20.81 -11.56 2.24
CA ASN A 53 20.05 -12.65 2.86
C ASN A 53 19.70 -12.38 4.36
N PRO A 54 18.40 -12.30 4.73
CA PRO A 54 17.96 -11.97 6.10
C PRO A 54 18.16 -13.09 7.13
N TYR A 55 18.69 -14.25 6.72
CA TYR A 55 18.85 -15.46 7.54
C TYR A 55 20.30 -15.95 7.68
N GLN A 56 21.28 -15.07 7.45
CA GLN A 56 22.67 -15.28 7.90
C GLN A 56 22.73 -15.51 9.42
N LYS A 57 23.61 -16.41 9.89
CA LYS A 57 23.68 -16.80 11.31
C LYS A 57 24.15 -15.65 12.21
N THR A 58 24.99 -14.78 11.66
CA THR A 58 25.42 -13.47 12.20
C THR A 58 24.23 -12.55 12.49
N ARG A 59 23.35 -12.36 11.52
CA ARG A 59 22.13 -11.54 11.66
C ARG A 59 21.22 -12.12 12.74
N ALA A 60 21.00 -13.44 12.70
CA ALA A 60 20.23 -14.16 13.71
C ALA A 60 20.81 -14.00 15.12
N LEU A 61 22.13 -14.04 15.29
CA LEU A 61 22.79 -13.87 16.58
C LEU A 61 22.75 -12.43 17.09
N HIS A 62 22.90 -11.41 16.22
CA HIS A 62 22.71 -10.00 16.58
C HIS A 62 21.28 -9.72 17.08
N VAL A 63 20.26 -10.17 16.34
CA VAL A 63 18.86 -10.07 16.74
C VAL A 63 18.58 -10.86 18.02
N TRP A 64 19.21 -12.02 18.21
CA TRP A 64 19.04 -12.81 19.43
C TRP A 64 19.62 -12.12 20.67
N LEU A 65 20.81 -11.55 20.57
CA LEU A 65 21.49 -10.89 21.69
C LEU A 65 20.90 -9.51 22.01
N TRP A 66 20.66 -8.68 20.99
CA TRP A 66 20.32 -7.26 21.18
C TRP A 66 18.87 -6.91 20.84
N GLY A 67 18.14 -7.75 20.11
CA GLY A 67 16.81 -7.44 19.57
C GLY A 67 16.83 -6.57 18.30
N TYR A 68 18.02 -6.18 17.82
CA TYR A 68 18.24 -5.33 16.65
C TYR A 68 19.48 -5.79 15.88
N GLU A 69 19.53 -5.47 14.59
CA GLU A 69 20.72 -5.67 13.77
C GLU A 69 21.67 -4.46 13.89
N PHE A 70 22.95 -4.72 14.14
CA PHE A 70 24.00 -3.69 14.18
C PHE A 70 24.97 -3.89 13.00
N PRO A 71 24.79 -3.20 11.86
CA PRO A 71 25.74 -3.23 10.73
C PRO A 71 27.14 -2.76 11.12
N ASN A 72 28.15 -3.03 10.31
CA ASN A 72 29.55 -2.63 10.49
C ASN A 72 30.04 -2.83 11.94
N THR A 73 29.82 -4.04 12.46
CA THR A 73 30.11 -4.43 13.84
C THR A 73 30.69 -5.84 13.84
N LEU A 74 31.86 -6.00 14.48
CA LEU A 74 32.53 -7.29 14.64
C LEU A 74 32.40 -7.72 16.10
N MET A 75 31.83 -8.89 16.36
CA MET A 75 31.89 -9.51 17.68
C MET A 75 33.00 -10.57 17.73
N VAL A 76 33.69 -10.63 18.86
CA VAL A 76 34.69 -11.64 19.19
C VAL A 76 34.27 -12.27 20.51
N LEU A 77 33.66 -13.45 20.44
CA LEU A 77 33.06 -14.14 21.57
C LEU A 77 34.02 -15.19 22.10
N THR A 78 34.31 -15.22 23.40
CA THR A 78 35.09 -16.30 24.04
C THR A 78 34.31 -16.87 25.25
N PRO A 79 34.68 -18.05 25.78
CA PRO A 79 34.07 -18.58 27.00
C PRO A 79 34.27 -17.77 28.30
N THR A 80 35.05 -16.68 28.26
CA THR A 80 35.41 -15.86 29.44
C THR A 80 35.11 -14.37 29.30
N LYS A 81 35.28 -13.79 28.10
CA LYS A 81 35.05 -12.35 27.83
C LYS A 81 34.73 -12.10 26.36
N TRP A 82 33.79 -11.20 26.10
CA TRP A 82 33.34 -10.84 24.76
C TRP A 82 33.84 -9.44 24.39
N TYR A 83 34.13 -9.22 23.10
CA TYR A 83 34.58 -7.94 22.58
C TYR A 83 33.69 -7.52 21.42
N PHE A 84 33.27 -6.24 21.42
CA PHE A 84 32.44 -5.65 20.36
C PHE A 84 33.19 -4.49 19.71
N VAL A 85 33.57 -4.64 18.45
CA VAL A 85 34.25 -3.61 17.65
C VAL A 85 33.21 -2.91 16.78
N THR A 86 32.96 -1.63 17.00
CA THR A 86 31.95 -0.88 16.25
C THR A 86 32.21 0.62 16.24
N SER A 87 31.48 1.36 15.39
CA SER A 87 31.55 2.82 15.31
C SER A 87 31.31 3.51 16.66
N SER A 88 31.97 4.65 16.88
CA SER A 88 31.86 5.46 18.11
C SER A 88 30.44 5.94 18.48
N SER A 89 29.44 5.84 17.59
CA SER A 89 28.02 6.06 17.90
C SER A 89 27.35 4.80 18.46
N LYS A 90 27.52 3.65 17.79
CA LYS A 90 27.01 2.34 18.23
C LYS A 90 27.64 1.89 19.55
N ALA A 91 28.92 2.22 19.77
CA ALA A 91 29.61 1.92 21.02
C ALA A 91 28.85 2.45 22.25
N LYS A 92 28.32 3.68 22.19
CA LYS A 92 27.53 4.29 23.27
C LYS A 92 26.23 3.54 23.59
N LEU A 93 25.67 2.82 22.62
CA LEU A 93 24.48 1.98 22.83
C LEU A 93 24.85 0.64 23.49
N LEU A 94 26.06 0.13 23.26
CA LEU A 94 26.58 -1.12 23.84
C LEU A 94 27.27 -0.93 25.20
N GLU A 95 27.76 0.28 25.51
CA GLU A 95 28.44 0.63 26.77
C GLU A 95 27.65 0.30 28.06
N PRO A 96 26.30 0.37 28.13
CA PRO A 96 25.55 -0.12 29.30
C PRO A 96 25.72 -1.62 29.59
N LEU A 97 26.07 -2.44 28.58
CA LEU A 97 26.23 -3.89 28.74
C LEU A 97 27.46 -4.24 29.61
N SER A 98 28.54 -3.46 29.51
CA SER A 98 29.77 -3.66 30.31
C SER A 98 29.72 -3.00 31.69
N GLN A 99 28.74 -2.12 31.95
CA GLN A 99 28.57 -1.41 33.23
C GLN A 99 27.60 -2.10 34.21
N THR A 100 26.86 -3.10 33.74
CA THR A 100 25.76 -3.72 34.51
C THR A 100 26.14 -5.12 35.00
N GLU A 101 26.43 -5.24 36.30
CA GLU A 101 26.58 -6.54 36.97
C GLU A 101 25.20 -7.20 37.16
N THR A 102 24.96 -8.28 36.43
CA THR A 102 23.79 -9.16 36.57
C THR A 102 24.21 -10.50 37.19
N ARG A 103 23.26 -11.31 37.66
CA ARG A 103 23.59 -12.63 38.27
C ARG A 103 24.34 -13.54 37.29
N ASP A 104 23.97 -13.47 36.02
CA ASP A 104 24.47 -14.30 34.93
C ASP A 104 25.34 -13.45 33.98
N HIS A 105 26.14 -12.53 34.51
CA HIS A 105 26.92 -11.55 33.75
C HIS A 105 28.05 -12.16 32.91
N VAL A 106 28.15 -11.75 31.64
CA VAL A 106 29.27 -12.05 30.75
C VAL A 106 30.14 -10.79 30.57
N PRO A 107 31.44 -10.80 30.90
CA PRO A 107 32.32 -9.64 30.76
C PRO A 107 32.42 -9.15 29.30
N ILE A 108 32.30 -7.83 29.08
CA ILE A 108 32.30 -7.19 27.76
C ILE A 108 33.30 -6.04 27.69
N GLU A 109 34.01 -5.93 26.57
CA GLU A 109 34.78 -4.73 26.19
C GLU A 109 34.29 -4.19 24.84
N VAL A 110 34.10 -2.87 24.75
CA VAL A 110 33.61 -2.20 23.53
C VAL A 110 34.75 -1.40 22.91
N LEU A 111 35.26 -1.88 21.78
CA LEU A 111 36.35 -1.26 21.03
C LEU A 111 35.78 -0.28 20.00
N ARG A 112 36.15 1.00 20.12
CA ARG A 112 35.57 2.07 19.31
C ARG A 112 36.37 2.32 18.03
N LEU A 113 35.75 2.03 16.89
CA LEU A 113 36.20 2.52 15.58
C LEU A 113 35.89 4.02 15.43
N THR A 114 36.74 4.68 14.65
CA THR A 114 36.82 6.14 14.51
C THR A 114 36.48 6.56 13.08
N LYS A 115 37.24 7.50 12.50
CA LYS A 115 37.33 7.79 11.06
C LYS A 115 38.80 7.92 10.63
N ASP A 116 39.71 7.37 11.43
CA ASP A 116 41.16 7.46 11.27
C ASP A 116 41.69 6.06 10.98
N ALA A 117 42.05 5.82 9.71
CA ALA A 117 42.47 4.52 9.23
C ALA A 117 43.70 3.97 9.96
N GLN A 118 44.56 4.80 10.57
CA GLN A 118 45.68 4.29 11.38
C GLN A 118 45.21 3.78 12.74
N LYS A 119 44.26 4.46 13.38
CA LYS A 119 43.67 4.01 14.66
C LYS A 119 42.79 2.78 14.47
N ASP A 120 41.99 2.75 13.42
CA ASP A 120 41.08 1.63 13.15
C ASP A 120 41.88 0.35 12.82
N ASN A 121 43.01 0.46 12.10
CA ASN A 121 43.96 -0.64 11.92
C ASN A 121 44.66 -1.09 13.23
N GLN A 122 44.89 -0.18 14.20
CA GLN A 122 45.40 -0.57 15.53
C GLN A 122 44.35 -1.37 16.31
N VAL A 123 43.07 -1.00 16.23
CA VAL A 123 41.96 -1.74 16.85
C VAL A 123 41.84 -3.15 16.24
N PHE A 124 41.92 -3.29 14.92
CA PHE A 124 41.89 -4.62 14.29
C PHE A 124 43.13 -5.48 14.64
N LYS A 125 44.31 -4.88 14.85
CA LYS A 125 45.47 -5.61 15.37
C LYS A 125 45.29 -6.05 16.83
N GLN A 126 44.65 -5.25 17.68
CA GLN A 126 44.26 -5.67 19.02
C GLN A 126 43.31 -6.87 18.99
N VAL A 127 42.38 -6.94 18.01
CA VAL A 127 41.53 -8.11 17.79
C VAL A 127 42.34 -9.34 17.40
N VAL A 128 43.27 -9.23 16.44
CA VAL A 128 44.17 -10.34 16.07
C VAL A 128 44.94 -10.87 17.28
N ASP A 129 45.44 -9.99 18.16
CA ASP A 129 46.12 -10.40 19.38
C ASP A 129 45.20 -11.11 20.40
N ILE A 130 43.91 -10.77 20.43
CA ILE A 130 42.88 -11.51 21.21
C ILE A 130 42.63 -12.90 20.59
N LEU A 131 42.54 -13.01 19.27
CA LEU A 131 42.40 -14.31 18.58
C LEU A 131 43.61 -15.22 18.86
N ARG A 132 44.83 -14.70 18.71
CA ARG A 132 46.09 -15.43 19.04
C ARG A 132 46.12 -15.93 20.49
N GLN A 133 45.56 -15.17 21.44
CA GLN A 133 45.49 -15.56 22.85
C GLN A 133 44.44 -16.64 23.13
N ALA A 134 43.36 -16.71 22.35
CA ALA A 134 42.35 -17.76 22.47
C ALA A 134 42.85 -19.11 21.91
N GLY A 135 43.59 -19.07 20.79
CA GLY A 135 44.22 -20.24 20.18
C GLY A 135 44.12 -20.24 18.65
N PRO A 136 44.62 -21.29 17.97
CA PRO A 136 44.61 -21.36 16.51
C PRO A 136 43.19 -21.53 15.94
N LYS A 137 42.28 -22.22 16.64
CA LYS A 137 40.95 -22.53 16.13
C LYS A 137 39.95 -21.39 16.34
N VAL A 138 39.50 -20.81 15.23
CA VAL A 138 38.52 -19.71 15.17
C VAL A 138 37.18 -20.27 14.66
N GLY A 139 36.14 -20.18 15.48
CA GLY A 139 34.79 -20.53 15.08
C GLY A 139 34.19 -19.44 14.19
N VAL A 140 33.68 -19.83 13.02
CA VAL A 140 33.09 -18.91 12.02
C VAL A 140 31.76 -19.45 11.51
N PHE A 141 31.07 -18.65 10.69
CA PHE A 141 29.88 -19.04 9.94
C PHE A 141 30.20 -18.99 8.42
N PRO A 142 30.70 -20.08 7.78
CA PRO A 142 31.26 -20.03 6.41
C PRO A 142 30.30 -19.68 5.27
N LYS A 143 29.03 -19.35 5.58
CA LYS A 143 27.98 -18.96 4.63
C LYS A 143 27.54 -17.50 4.80
N ASP A 144 28.07 -16.82 5.80
CA ASP A 144 27.80 -15.41 6.05
C ASP A 144 28.94 -14.60 5.39
N THR A 145 28.61 -13.84 4.34
CA THR A 145 29.55 -12.98 3.60
C THR A 145 29.39 -11.52 4.07
N PRO A 146 30.35 -10.96 4.81
CA PRO A 146 30.19 -9.65 5.47
C PRO A 146 30.72 -8.50 4.60
N GLU A 147 29.82 -7.78 3.94
CA GLU A 147 30.21 -6.74 2.97
C GLU A 147 30.50 -5.35 3.56
N GLY A 148 31.30 -4.57 2.84
CA GLY A 148 31.40 -3.12 2.99
C GLY A 148 32.66 -2.64 3.71
N LYS A 149 33.02 -1.37 3.48
CA LYS A 149 34.35 -0.78 3.71
C LYS A 149 35.04 -1.13 5.04
N THR A 150 34.28 -1.26 6.14
CA THR A 150 34.83 -1.66 7.45
C THR A 150 35.19 -3.13 7.53
N MET A 151 34.39 -4.02 6.92
CA MET A 151 34.67 -5.45 6.85
C MET A 151 35.79 -5.77 5.86
N ASN A 152 35.85 -5.12 4.69
CA ASN A 152 36.97 -5.29 3.75
C ASN A 152 38.33 -4.96 4.41
N VAL A 153 38.40 -3.94 5.28
CA VAL A 153 39.62 -3.60 6.05
C VAL A 153 39.90 -4.65 7.14
N TRP A 154 38.88 -5.12 7.87
CA TRP A 154 39.04 -6.23 8.82
C TRP A 154 39.56 -7.49 8.13
N GLU A 155 38.96 -7.87 7.02
CA GLU A 155 39.31 -9.06 6.23
C GLU A 155 40.74 -8.98 5.69
N ALA A 156 41.18 -7.81 5.21
CA ALA A 156 42.56 -7.60 4.79
C ALA A 156 43.57 -7.73 5.96
N VAL A 157 43.21 -7.25 7.15
CA VAL A 157 44.05 -7.42 8.37
C VAL A 157 44.07 -8.87 8.84
N TYR A 158 42.95 -9.59 8.74
CA TYR A 158 42.79 -10.97 9.17
C TYR A 158 43.45 -11.96 8.19
N LYS A 159 43.29 -11.80 6.87
CA LYS A 159 43.95 -12.61 5.84
C LYS A 159 45.46 -12.38 5.74
N ALA A 160 45.98 -11.27 6.27
CA ALA A 160 47.41 -11.02 6.38
C ALA A 160 48.08 -11.84 7.52
N GLU A 161 47.29 -12.50 8.36
CA GLU A 161 47.77 -13.30 9.49
C GLU A 161 47.77 -14.79 9.17
N SER A 162 48.74 -15.52 9.73
CA SER A 162 48.91 -16.95 9.48
C SER A 162 48.88 -17.76 10.79
N GLY A 163 48.23 -18.93 10.74
CA GLY A 163 48.09 -19.83 11.89
C GLY A 163 46.69 -19.90 12.50
N PHE A 164 45.67 -19.25 11.91
CA PHE A 164 44.27 -19.49 12.24
C PHE A 164 43.71 -20.68 11.43
N GLU A 165 42.98 -21.56 12.12
CA GLU A 165 42.23 -22.69 11.57
C GLU A 165 40.74 -22.36 11.72
N GLU A 166 40.06 -22.08 10.61
CA GLU A 166 38.63 -21.77 10.63
C GLU A 166 37.77 -23.03 10.73
N VAL A 167 36.79 -23.02 11.62
CA VAL A 167 35.86 -24.14 11.83
C VAL A 167 34.41 -23.67 11.86
N ASP A 168 33.50 -24.40 11.20
CA ASP A 168 32.08 -24.07 11.16
C ASP A 168 31.44 -24.32 12.54
N VAL A 169 30.92 -23.27 13.18
CA VAL A 169 30.17 -23.36 14.44
C VAL A 169 28.67 -23.06 14.28
N SER A 170 28.19 -22.89 13.04
CA SER A 170 26.79 -22.55 12.73
C SER A 170 25.80 -23.52 13.37
N MET A 171 26.12 -24.81 13.36
CA MET A 171 25.30 -25.88 13.95
C MET A 171 25.19 -25.77 15.48
N ALA A 172 26.30 -25.42 16.17
CA ALA A 172 26.36 -25.32 17.62
C ALA A 172 25.67 -24.05 18.15
N VAL A 173 25.75 -22.96 17.40
CA VAL A 173 24.99 -21.73 17.69
C VAL A 173 23.50 -21.92 17.40
N GLY A 174 23.17 -22.60 16.29
CA GLY A 174 21.78 -22.96 15.95
C GLY A 174 21.07 -23.79 17.03
N GLU A 175 21.79 -24.70 17.68
CA GLU A 175 21.29 -25.49 18.82
C GLU A 175 20.87 -24.64 20.02
N VAL A 176 21.61 -23.56 20.32
CA VAL A 176 21.23 -22.57 21.35
C VAL A 176 20.01 -21.75 20.91
N LEU A 177 19.96 -21.34 19.64
CA LEU A 177 18.89 -20.50 19.05
C LEU A 177 17.59 -21.28 18.77
N ALA A 178 17.62 -22.61 18.69
CA ALA A 178 16.47 -23.44 18.36
C ALA A 178 15.37 -23.40 19.44
N CYS A 179 15.75 -23.39 20.72
CA CYS A 179 14.85 -23.49 21.87
C CYS A 179 14.44 -22.09 22.38
N LYS A 180 13.17 -21.74 22.20
CA LYS A 180 12.67 -20.36 22.34
C LYS A 180 12.28 -19.99 23.76
N ASP A 181 12.65 -18.79 24.20
CA ASP A 181 12.19 -18.20 25.45
C ASP A 181 10.75 -17.64 25.36
N LYS A 182 10.21 -17.20 26.50
CA LYS A 182 8.82 -16.75 26.62
C LYS A 182 8.47 -15.59 25.67
N ASP A 183 9.39 -14.65 25.46
CA ASP A 183 9.12 -13.44 24.67
C ASP A 183 9.30 -13.73 23.18
N GLN A 184 10.30 -14.57 22.82
CA GLN A 184 10.40 -15.16 21.48
C GLN A 184 9.12 -15.91 21.09
N LEU A 185 8.58 -16.74 21.99
CA LEU A 185 7.30 -17.41 21.78
C LEU A 185 6.12 -16.44 21.68
N GLY A 186 6.18 -15.29 22.35
CA GLY A 186 5.21 -14.20 22.17
C GLY A 186 5.24 -13.60 20.76
N TYR A 187 6.45 -13.33 20.22
CA TYR A 187 6.62 -12.78 18.88
C TYR A 187 6.22 -13.79 17.79
N ILE A 188 6.65 -15.05 17.91
CA ILE A 188 6.26 -16.13 16.99
C ILE A 188 4.74 -16.37 17.02
N LYS A 189 4.08 -16.29 18.19
CA LYS A 189 2.61 -16.38 18.28
C LYS A 189 1.90 -15.24 17.56
N MET A 190 2.46 -14.02 17.60
CA MET A 190 1.92 -12.91 16.81
C MET A 190 2.13 -13.16 15.32
N ALA A 191 3.34 -13.51 14.88
CA ALA A 191 3.67 -13.85 13.50
C ALA A 191 2.75 -14.97 12.94
N GLY A 192 2.55 -16.05 13.70
CA GLY A 192 1.66 -17.17 13.33
C GLY A 192 0.19 -16.74 13.21
N LYS A 193 -0.30 -15.93 14.16
CA LYS A 193 -1.64 -15.34 14.08
C LYS A 193 -1.81 -14.46 12.84
N LEU A 194 -0.83 -13.60 12.54
CA LEU A 194 -0.89 -12.68 11.39
C LEU A 194 -0.84 -13.44 10.06
N THR A 195 0.06 -14.42 9.92
CA THR A 195 0.09 -15.31 8.75
C THR A 195 -1.24 -16.02 8.54
N SER A 196 -1.88 -16.49 9.62
CA SER A 196 -3.18 -17.17 9.56
C SER A 196 -4.30 -16.23 9.13
N LEU A 197 -4.36 -15.05 9.74
CA LEU A 197 -5.31 -14.01 9.40
C LEU A 197 -5.18 -13.55 7.93
N TRP A 198 -3.95 -13.45 7.42
CA TRP A 198 -3.65 -13.09 6.03
C TRP A 198 -4.10 -14.17 5.04
N MET A 199 -3.80 -15.44 5.33
CA MET A 199 -4.24 -16.57 4.52
C MET A 199 -5.78 -16.63 4.48
N THR A 200 -6.44 -16.61 5.65
CA THR A 200 -7.88 -16.89 5.77
C THR A 200 -8.79 -15.73 5.35
N ASN A 201 -8.43 -14.46 5.62
CA ASN A 201 -9.34 -13.30 5.43
C ASN A 201 -8.87 -12.32 4.35
N TYR A 202 -7.83 -12.65 3.58
CA TYR A 202 -7.33 -11.75 2.53
C TYR A 202 -6.79 -12.51 1.32
N PHE A 203 -5.98 -13.56 1.50
CA PHE A 203 -5.59 -14.40 0.38
C PHE A 203 -6.78 -15.21 -0.16
N THR A 204 -7.52 -15.93 0.68
CA THR A 204 -8.67 -16.73 0.23
C THR A 204 -9.74 -15.86 -0.44
N ASP A 205 -10.15 -14.76 0.19
CA ASP A 205 -11.13 -13.79 -0.36
C ASP A 205 -10.68 -13.20 -1.71
N LYS A 206 -9.40 -12.85 -1.84
CA LYS A 206 -8.85 -12.29 -3.09
C LYS A 206 -8.64 -13.36 -4.17
N MET A 207 -8.29 -14.58 -3.78
CA MET A 207 -8.09 -15.72 -4.68
C MET A 207 -9.41 -16.19 -5.28
N THR A 208 -10.45 -16.36 -4.45
CA THR A 208 -11.82 -16.68 -4.91
C THR A 208 -12.33 -15.58 -5.83
N GLY A 209 -12.36 -14.31 -5.39
CA GLY A 209 -12.77 -13.20 -6.25
C GLY A 209 -11.92 -12.99 -7.52
N ILE A 210 -10.71 -13.54 -7.62
CA ILE A 210 -9.95 -13.56 -8.88
C ILE A 210 -10.47 -14.64 -9.83
N LEU A 211 -10.85 -15.81 -9.32
CA LEU A 211 -11.44 -16.89 -10.12
C LEU A 211 -12.89 -16.56 -10.52
N ASP A 212 -13.69 -16.04 -9.59
CA ASP A 212 -15.12 -15.73 -9.79
C ASP A 212 -15.34 -14.57 -10.77
N GLU A 213 -14.37 -13.64 -10.86
CA GLU A 213 -14.34 -12.57 -11.88
C GLU A 213 -13.53 -12.97 -13.15
N GLU A 214 -13.16 -14.25 -13.31
CA GLU A 214 -12.30 -14.80 -14.37
C GLU A 214 -11.00 -13.99 -14.67
N ARG A 215 -10.44 -13.31 -13.66
CA ARG A 215 -9.38 -12.31 -13.85
C ARG A 215 -8.01 -12.93 -14.14
N GLU A 216 -7.47 -12.60 -15.31
CA GLU A 216 -6.12 -12.98 -15.69
C GLU A 216 -5.02 -12.23 -14.90
N ILE A 217 -4.47 -12.92 -13.90
CA ILE A 217 -3.29 -12.50 -13.13
C ILE A 217 -2.25 -13.63 -13.11
N THR A 218 -0.96 -13.29 -13.10
CA THR A 218 0.13 -14.27 -12.95
C THR A 218 0.38 -14.59 -11.48
N HIS A 219 0.96 -15.77 -11.17
CA HIS A 219 1.27 -16.12 -9.79
C HIS A 219 2.19 -15.08 -9.13
N VAL A 220 3.21 -14.59 -9.85
CA VAL A 220 4.10 -13.53 -9.35
C VAL A 220 3.33 -12.21 -9.09
N LYS A 221 2.41 -11.79 -9.97
CA LYS A 221 1.63 -10.55 -9.74
C LYS A 221 0.63 -10.66 -8.59
N LEU A 222 0.10 -11.85 -8.32
CA LEU A 222 -0.70 -12.09 -7.11
C LEU A 222 0.19 -12.17 -5.85
N SER A 223 1.44 -12.63 -5.99
CA SER A 223 2.46 -12.70 -4.94
C SER A 223 2.89 -11.30 -4.50
N GLU A 224 3.27 -10.43 -5.44
CA GLU A 224 3.52 -8.99 -5.23
C GLU A 224 2.32 -8.29 -4.58
N ALA A 225 1.10 -8.59 -5.05
CA ALA A 225 -0.15 -8.04 -4.51
C ALA A 225 -0.63 -8.66 -3.19
N MET A 226 0.06 -9.69 -2.68
CA MET A 226 0.03 -10.13 -1.28
C MET A 226 1.12 -9.42 -0.47
N GLU A 227 2.33 -9.32 -1.02
CA GLU A 227 3.50 -8.77 -0.35
C GLU A 227 3.32 -7.30 0.03
N GLY A 228 3.14 -6.42 -0.96
CA GLY A 228 2.93 -4.98 -0.75
C GLY A 228 1.65 -4.66 0.02
N GLY A 229 0.70 -5.58 0.06
CA GLY A 229 -0.49 -5.49 0.89
C GLY A 229 -0.19 -5.49 2.39
N LEU A 230 0.88 -6.15 2.86
CA LEU A 230 1.15 -6.34 4.29
C LEU A 230 1.23 -5.03 5.07
N TRP A 231 1.64 -3.93 4.43
CA TRP A 231 1.77 -2.60 5.03
C TRP A 231 0.63 -1.63 4.67
N ASP A 232 -0.36 -2.04 3.87
CA ASP A 232 -1.56 -1.25 3.58
C ASP A 232 -2.60 -1.36 4.71
N PRO A 233 -3.01 -0.25 5.36
CA PRO A 233 -4.06 -0.26 6.36
C PRO A 233 -5.44 -0.75 5.87
N LYS A 234 -5.79 -0.62 4.57
CA LYS A 234 -7.05 -1.18 4.03
C LYS A 234 -6.95 -2.72 3.98
N ALA A 235 -5.88 -3.29 3.43
CA ALA A 235 -5.63 -4.74 3.40
C ALA A 235 -5.47 -5.37 4.82
N GLN A 236 -4.73 -4.72 5.73
CA GLN A 236 -4.64 -5.18 7.14
C GLN A 236 -6.00 -5.23 7.84
N LYS A 237 -6.88 -4.27 7.55
CA LYS A 237 -8.24 -4.24 8.09
C LYS A 237 -9.10 -5.37 7.50
N ALA A 238 -8.98 -5.65 6.19
CA ALA A 238 -9.64 -6.80 5.55
C ALA A 238 -9.15 -8.13 6.17
N ALA A 239 -7.83 -8.26 6.35
CA ALA A 239 -7.21 -9.39 7.05
C ALA A 239 -7.58 -9.49 8.55
N LYS A 240 -8.31 -8.51 9.13
CA LYS A 240 -8.72 -8.45 10.54
C LYS A 240 -7.52 -8.46 11.52
N PHE A 241 -6.43 -7.78 11.16
CA PHE A 241 -5.24 -7.67 12.00
C PHE A 241 -5.54 -7.00 13.37
N PRO A 242 -4.94 -7.47 14.49
CA PRO A 242 -5.14 -6.85 15.80
C PRO A 242 -4.59 -5.41 15.87
N ALA A 243 -5.34 -4.49 16.49
CA ALA A 243 -4.95 -3.08 16.64
C ALA A 243 -3.67 -2.82 17.49
N ASN A 244 -3.11 -3.86 18.12
CA ASN A 244 -1.90 -3.78 18.95
C ASN A 244 -0.63 -4.30 18.24
N VAL A 245 -0.68 -4.51 16.93
CA VAL A 245 0.46 -4.90 16.09
C VAL A 245 1.35 -3.68 15.83
N ASN A 246 2.66 -3.82 16.03
CA ASN A 246 3.62 -2.76 15.70
C ASN A 246 3.99 -2.81 14.22
N GLN A 247 3.60 -1.77 13.47
CA GLN A 247 3.82 -1.66 12.02
C GLN A 247 5.31 -1.76 11.65
N ASP A 248 6.16 -0.99 12.34
CA ASP A 248 7.63 -0.97 12.16
C ASP A 248 8.34 -2.31 12.50
N ALA A 249 7.58 -3.35 12.83
CA ALA A 249 8.08 -4.68 13.12
C ALA A 249 7.38 -5.79 12.30
N LEU A 250 6.58 -5.42 11.29
CA LEU A 250 6.05 -6.33 10.27
C LEU A 250 7.02 -6.42 9.09
N ASP A 251 7.29 -7.66 8.70
CA ASP A 251 8.18 -8.05 7.60
C ASP A 251 7.65 -9.37 7.01
N TRP A 252 8.10 -9.76 5.82
CA TRP A 252 7.81 -11.09 5.27
C TRP A 252 8.90 -12.09 5.64
N CYS A 253 8.54 -13.37 5.72
CA CYS A 253 9.53 -14.44 5.79
C CYS A 253 10.20 -14.67 4.42
N TYR A 254 9.42 -14.50 3.36
CA TYR A 254 9.76 -14.62 1.94
C TYR A 254 8.52 -14.16 1.14
N MET A 255 8.71 -13.76 -0.12
CA MET A 255 7.64 -13.34 -1.03
C MET A 255 6.58 -14.46 -1.17
N PRO A 256 5.26 -14.21 -0.94
CA PRO A 256 4.24 -15.25 -0.81
C PRO A 256 4.11 -16.20 -2.01
N ILE A 257 4.53 -17.47 -1.86
CA ILE A 257 4.60 -18.44 -2.96
C ILE A 257 3.19 -18.91 -3.34
N ILE A 258 2.83 -18.78 -4.62
CA ILE A 258 1.56 -19.22 -5.20
C ILE A 258 1.86 -20.08 -6.43
N GLN A 259 1.18 -21.23 -6.55
CA GLN A 259 1.41 -22.22 -7.62
C GLN A 259 0.08 -22.86 -8.04
N SER A 260 -0.17 -22.97 -9.35
CA SER A 260 -1.30 -23.70 -9.92
C SER A 260 -0.98 -24.16 -11.35
N GLY A 261 -1.95 -24.68 -12.09
CA GLY A 261 -1.82 -24.86 -13.53
C GLY A 261 -0.89 -25.98 -14.00
N GLY A 262 -0.54 -26.92 -13.12
CA GLY A 262 0.25 -28.10 -13.45
C GLY A 262 1.74 -28.04 -13.08
N GLN A 263 2.22 -26.87 -12.67
CA GLN A 263 3.61 -26.64 -12.24
C GLN A 263 3.65 -26.35 -10.75
N TYR A 264 4.35 -27.19 -9.99
CA TYR A 264 4.46 -27.08 -8.53
C TYR A 264 5.87 -27.45 -8.07
N ASP A 265 6.35 -26.73 -7.07
CA ASP A 265 7.57 -27.04 -6.35
C ASP A 265 7.33 -26.89 -4.86
N LEU A 266 7.38 -28.01 -4.13
CA LEU A 266 7.13 -28.05 -2.69
C LEU A 266 8.42 -27.83 -1.86
N ARG A 267 9.52 -27.41 -2.50
CA ARG A 267 10.76 -27.03 -1.80
C ARG A 267 10.63 -25.63 -1.17
N PRO A 268 11.29 -25.36 -0.03
CA PRO A 268 11.36 -24.02 0.57
C PRO A 268 12.12 -22.96 -0.25
N SER A 269 12.59 -23.33 -1.45
CA SER A 269 13.28 -22.47 -2.41
C SER A 269 12.44 -22.25 -3.68
N ALA A 270 11.17 -22.62 -3.66
CA ALA A 270 10.24 -22.35 -4.74
C ALA A 270 9.89 -20.86 -4.79
N MET A 271 9.47 -20.39 -5.97
CA MET A 271 9.01 -19.02 -6.20
C MET A 271 7.71 -19.08 -7.01
N SER A 272 6.91 -18.02 -6.91
CA SER A 272 5.79 -17.78 -7.84
C SER A 272 6.34 -17.51 -9.25
N ASN A 273 5.68 -17.99 -10.30
CA ASN A 273 6.12 -17.81 -11.69
C ASN A 273 5.16 -16.92 -12.51
N ASP A 274 5.49 -16.72 -13.79
CA ASP A 274 4.70 -15.90 -14.73
C ASP A 274 3.49 -16.63 -15.37
N ASP A 275 3.20 -17.89 -15.00
CA ASP A 275 1.95 -18.51 -15.43
C ASP A 275 0.75 -17.80 -14.80
N LYS A 276 -0.35 -17.73 -15.57
CA LYS A 276 -1.64 -17.24 -15.09
C LYS A 276 -2.21 -18.20 -14.04
N LEU A 277 -2.83 -17.65 -12.99
CA LEU A 277 -3.59 -18.42 -12.00
C LEU A 277 -4.64 -19.28 -12.72
N HIS A 278 -4.80 -20.52 -12.28
CA HIS A 278 -5.58 -21.54 -12.97
C HIS A 278 -6.53 -22.26 -12.02
N ALA A 279 -7.82 -22.32 -12.39
CA ALA A 279 -8.85 -23.01 -11.65
C ALA A 279 -8.64 -24.53 -11.70
N GLY A 280 -8.22 -25.11 -10.57
CA GLY A 280 -8.12 -26.57 -10.41
C GLY A 280 -7.46 -27.00 -9.12
N THR A 281 -6.18 -26.69 -8.92
CA THR A 281 -5.48 -26.89 -7.65
C THR A 281 -4.45 -25.79 -7.45
N ILE A 282 -4.59 -25.05 -6.36
CA ILE A 282 -3.82 -23.84 -6.05
C ILE A 282 -3.13 -24.07 -4.71
N VAL A 283 -1.80 -24.14 -4.73
CA VAL A 283 -0.97 -24.20 -3.52
C VAL A 283 -0.52 -22.78 -3.18
N CYS A 284 -0.76 -22.34 -1.94
CA CYS A 284 -0.21 -21.10 -1.41
C CYS A 284 0.61 -21.39 -0.15
N SER A 285 1.83 -20.84 -0.08
CA SER A 285 2.69 -20.86 1.10
C SER A 285 3.16 -19.44 1.40
N MET A 286 2.96 -18.99 2.63
CA MET A 286 3.34 -17.65 3.07
C MET A 286 3.79 -17.66 4.53
N GLY A 287 4.46 -16.59 4.95
CA GLY A 287 4.90 -16.44 6.33
C GLY A 287 5.12 -14.97 6.69
N VAL A 288 4.36 -14.45 7.65
CA VAL A 288 4.65 -13.13 8.23
C VAL A 288 5.77 -13.28 9.26
N ARG A 289 6.66 -12.29 9.30
CA ARG A 289 7.73 -12.15 10.27
C ARG A 289 7.39 -10.98 11.20
N TYR A 290 7.43 -11.20 12.51
CA TYR A 290 7.13 -10.15 13.50
C TYR A 290 8.28 -9.96 14.48
N ARG A 291 8.82 -8.73 14.56
CA ARG A 291 10.04 -8.41 15.34
C ARG A 291 11.20 -9.36 15.02
N TYR A 292 11.43 -9.59 13.72
CA TYR A 292 12.37 -10.58 13.15
C TYR A 292 12.01 -12.07 13.35
N TYR A 293 10.96 -12.42 14.11
CA TYR A 293 10.58 -13.82 14.33
C TYR A 293 9.60 -14.32 13.26
N CYS A 294 9.98 -15.40 12.57
CA CYS A 294 9.24 -16.00 11.47
C CYS A 294 8.13 -16.94 11.95
N ALA A 295 7.03 -16.99 11.19
CA ALA A 295 6.08 -18.10 11.17
C ALA A 295 5.80 -18.52 9.70
N ASN A 296 5.33 -19.75 9.49
CA ASN A 296 4.97 -20.28 8.18
C ASN A 296 3.59 -20.93 8.18
N LEU A 297 2.89 -20.79 7.05
CA LEU A 297 1.61 -21.41 6.77
C LEU A 297 1.56 -21.80 5.29
N ALA A 298 1.08 -23.01 4.99
CA ALA A 298 0.70 -23.36 3.62
C ALA A 298 -0.62 -24.10 3.58
N ARG A 299 -1.38 -23.81 2.53
CA ARG A 299 -2.69 -24.41 2.23
C ARG A 299 -2.75 -24.80 0.76
N THR A 300 -3.58 -25.78 0.48
CA THR A 300 -3.99 -26.11 -0.89
C THR A 300 -5.48 -25.89 -1.00
N PHE A 301 -5.87 -25.10 -1.98
CA PHE A 301 -7.25 -24.84 -2.36
C PHE A 301 -7.50 -25.60 -3.68
N MET A 302 -8.68 -26.19 -3.85
CA MET A 302 -9.01 -27.04 -4.98
C MET A 302 -10.35 -26.59 -5.55
N ILE A 303 -10.38 -26.36 -6.86
CA ILE A 303 -11.58 -25.88 -7.57
C ILE A 303 -12.17 -27.06 -8.33
N SER A 304 -13.45 -27.37 -8.08
CA SER A 304 -14.17 -28.55 -8.54
C SER A 304 -13.35 -29.86 -8.43
N PRO A 305 -12.81 -30.21 -7.25
CA PRO A 305 -11.92 -31.36 -7.09
C PRO A 305 -12.57 -32.69 -7.44
N SER A 306 -11.83 -33.56 -8.14
CA SER A 306 -12.23 -34.95 -8.29
C SER A 306 -12.22 -35.68 -6.94
N LYS A 307 -13.07 -36.71 -6.79
CA LYS A 307 -13.07 -37.58 -5.59
C LYS A 307 -11.72 -38.28 -5.32
N ALA A 308 -10.79 -38.28 -6.28
CA ALA A 308 -9.40 -38.69 -6.08
C ALA A 308 -8.55 -37.61 -5.38
N GLN A 309 -8.69 -36.33 -5.78
CA GLN A 309 -8.07 -35.19 -5.09
C GLN A 309 -8.61 -35.07 -3.66
N GLU A 310 -9.93 -35.10 -3.45
CA GLU A 310 -10.56 -35.07 -2.12
C GLU A 310 -10.02 -36.18 -1.19
N LYS A 311 -9.91 -37.42 -1.70
CA LYS A 311 -9.36 -38.56 -0.95
C LYS A 311 -7.88 -38.39 -0.61
N ASN A 312 -7.09 -37.77 -1.49
CA ASN A 312 -5.67 -37.51 -1.25
C ASN A 312 -5.46 -36.35 -0.26
N TYR A 313 -6.29 -35.31 -0.30
CA TYR A 313 -6.26 -34.21 0.65
C TYR A 313 -6.71 -34.65 2.06
N ASN A 314 -7.79 -35.43 2.17
CA ASN A 314 -8.21 -36.06 3.43
C ASN A 314 -7.12 -36.99 4.01
N PHE A 315 -6.36 -37.68 3.16
CA PHE A 315 -5.22 -38.47 3.63
C PHE A 315 -4.05 -37.59 4.13
N LEU A 316 -3.76 -36.46 3.46
CA LEU A 316 -2.74 -35.50 3.91
C LEU A 316 -3.10 -34.88 5.28
N LEU A 317 -4.39 -34.59 5.51
CA LEU A 317 -4.90 -34.18 6.83
C LEU A 317 -4.72 -35.27 7.90
N ALA A 318 -5.07 -36.52 7.59
CA ALA A 318 -4.89 -37.65 8.50
C ALA A 318 -3.41 -37.89 8.84
N LEU A 319 -2.52 -37.77 7.84
CA LEU A 319 -1.06 -37.85 8.01
C LEU A 319 -0.54 -36.72 8.92
N GLN A 320 -0.97 -35.47 8.72
CA GLN A 320 -0.59 -34.36 9.60
C GLN A 320 -1.06 -34.61 11.05
N GLN A 321 -2.31 -35.03 11.25
CA GLN A 321 -2.82 -35.37 12.58
C GLN A 321 -2.09 -36.56 13.22
N HIS A 322 -1.65 -37.55 12.44
CA HIS A 322 -0.86 -38.67 12.94
C HIS A 322 0.52 -38.21 13.42
N ILE A 323 1.20 -37.37 12.62
CA ILE A 323 2.52 -36.83 12.97
C ILE A 323 2.43 -35.90 14.18
N LEU A 324 1.41 -35.04 14.28
CA LEU A 324 1.18 -34.17 15.45
C LEU A 324 0.97 -34.95 16.76
N LYS A 325 0.42 -36.17 16.70
CA LYS A 325 0.27 -37.07 17.86
C LYS A 325 1.57 -37.80 18.22
N ALA A 326 2.47 -38.00 17.25
CA ALA A 326 3.78 -38.63 17.47
C ALA A 326 4.86 -37.62 17.89
N LEU A 327 4.75 -36.37 17.43
CA LEU A 327 5.70 -35.28 17.66
C LEU A 327 5.75 -34.88 19.13
N ARG A 328 6.93 -34.97 19.75
CA ARG A 328 7.17 -34.73 21.19
C ARG A 328 8.67 -34.47 21.43
N PRO A 329 9.07 -33.79 22.53
CA PRO A 329 10.48 -33.64 22.86
C PRO A 329 11.20 -34.99 23.07
N GLY A 330 12.52 -35.01 22.87
CA GLY A 330 13.39 -36.18 23.01
C GLY A 330 13.34 -37.18 21.86
N ILE A 331 12.63 -36.90 20.76
CA ILE A 331 12.69 -37.74 19.54
C ILE A 331 13.70 -37.17 18.53
N PRO A 332 14.50 -38.01 17.86
CA PRO A 332 15.31 -37.59 16.71
C PRO A 332 14.47 -37.01 15.58
N ALA A 333 14.97 -35.97 14.90
CA ALA A 333 14.31 -35.34 13.75
C ALA A 333 13.95 -36.36 12.63
N LYS A 334 14.81 -37.36 12.39
CA LYS A 334 14.58 -38.49 11.47
C LYS A 334 13.39 -39.36 11.86
N GLN A 335 13.05 -39.47 13.14
CA GLN A 335 11.91 -40.27 13.59
C GLN A 335 10.58 -39.66 13.14
N VAL A 336 10.49 -38.32 13.03
CA VAL A 336 9.31 -37.63 12.47
C VAL A 336 9.09 -38.05 11.02
N TYR A 337 10.16 -38.03 10.21
CA TYR A 337 10.12 -38.42 8.80
C TYR A 337 9.85 -39.94 8.63
N GLN A 338 10.46 -40.78 9.47
CA GLN A 338 10.21 -42.23 9.48
C GLN A 338 8.73 -42.52 9.76
N THR A 339 8.17 -41.94 10.83
CA THR A 339 6.74 -42.05 11.20
C THR A 339 5.83 -41.65 10.03
N ALA A 340 6.16 -40.56 9.32
CA ALA A 340 5.42 -40.14 8.13
C ALA A 340 5.44 -41.22 7.04
N THR A 341 6.63 -41.71 6.65
CA THR A 341 6.75 -42.72 5.58
C THR A 341 6.18 -44.09 5.97
N GLU A 342 6.22 -44.48 7.25
CA GLU A 342 5.62 -45.71 7.74
C GLU A 342 4.09 -45.66 7.70
N TYR A 343 3.49 -44.54 8.09
CA TYR A 343 2.05 -44.31 7.96
C TYR A 343 1.61 -44.31 6.49
N ILE A 344 2.39 -43.68 5.59
CA ILE A 344 2.13 -43.69 4.15
C ILE A 344 2.21 -45.12 3.60
N ARG A 345 3.27 -45.89 3.88
CA ARG A 345 3.40 -47.30 3.45
C ARG A 345 2.24 -48.17 3.91
N LYS A 346 1.71 -47.93 5.12
CA LYS A 346 0.65 -48.72 5.72
C LYS A 346 -0.73 -48.42 5.13
N GLU A 347 -1.07 -47.15 4.95
CA GLU A 347 -2.43 -46.72 4.58
C GLU A 347 -2.59 -46.35 3.09
N ARG A 348 -1.54 -45.80 2.46
CA ARG A 348 -1.50 -45.29 1.07
C ARG A 348 -0.12 -45.46 0.42
N PRO A 349 0.38 -46.71 0.24
CA PRO A 349 1.70 -46.95 -0.35
C PRO A 349 1.84 -46.42 -1.78
N ASP A 350 0.71 -46.22 -2.49
CA ASP A 350 0.66 -45.58 -3.80
C ASP A 350 1.17 -44.13 -3.80
N LEU A 351 1.12 -43.44 -2.66
CA LEU A 351 1.57 -42.06 -2.47
C LEU A 351 3.03 -41.93 -1.98
N GLU A 352 3.72 -43.02 -1.58
CA GLU A 352 5.06 -42.91 -0.97
C GLU A 352 6.07 -42.22 -1.89
N LYS A 353 6.12 -42.61 -3.17
CA LYS A 353 7.04 -42.03 -4.16
C LYS A 353 6.83 -40.51 -4.38
N HIS A 354 5.60 -40.05 -4.16
CA HIS A 354 5.15 -38.67 -4.33
C HIS A 354 5.42 -37.80 -3.09
N PHE A 355 5.82 -38.38 -1.95
CA PHE A 355 6.01 -37.63 -0.72
C PHE A 355 7.27 -36.74 -0.75
N VAL A 356 7.14 -35.55 -0.15
CA VAL A 356 8.23 -34.58 0.05
C VAL A 356 9.40 -35.20 0.83
N LYS A 357 10.63 -34.77 0.53
CA LYS A 357 11.87 -35.39 1.09
C LYS A 357 12.23 -34.94 2.51
N ASN A 358 11.42 -34.09 3.13
CA ASN A 358 11.50 -33.66 4.52
C ASN A 358 10.11 -33.22 5.00
N CYS A 359 9.84 -33.31 6.30
CA CYS A 359 8.58 -32.87 6.92
C CYS A 359 8.64 -31.41 7.44
N GLY A 360 9.50 -30.57 6.86
CA GLY A 360 9.81 -29.23 7.35
C GLY A 360 11.04 -29.17 8.27
N PHE A 361 11.07 -28.22 9.20
CA PHE A 361 12.29 -27.81 9.92
C PHE A 361 11.99 -26.96 11.16
N ALA A 362 12.94 -26.83 12.10
CA ALA A 362 12.85 -25.80 13.13
C ALA A 362 13.01 -24.38 12.56
N MET A 363 12.40 -23.40 13.23
CA MET A 363 12.41 -21.99 12.82
C MET A 363 12.52 -21.03 14.01
N GLY A 364 12.71 -19.74 13.74
CA GLY A 364 12.90 -18.71 14.75
C GLY A 364 13.12 -17.34 14.14
N ILE A 365 14.29 -16.75 14.42
CA ILE A 365 14.76 -15.54 13.71
C ILE A 365 15.15 -15.90 12.27
N GLU A 366 15.77 -17.08 12.12
CA GLU A 366 15.92 -17.77 10.85
C GLU A 366 14.60 -18.43 10.46
N PHE A 367 14.20 -18.25 9.19
CA PHE A 367 13.06 -18.97 8.63
C PHE A 367 13.27 -20.49 8.68
N ARG A 368 14.49 -20.96 8.38
CA ARG A 368 14.84 -22.38 8.31
C ARG A 368 16.16 -22.66 9.02
N GLU A 369 16.09 -23.19 10.25
CA GLU A 369 17.27 -23.68 10.95
C GLU A 369 17.77 -24.97 10.28
N THR A 370 18.91 -24.86 9.59
CA THR A 370 19.51 -25.97 8.83
C THR A 370 19.88 -27.17 9.72
N GLY A 371 20.18 -26.94 11.00
CA GLY A 371 20.51 -28.02 11.94
C GLY A 371 19.33 -28.93 12.32
N TYR A 372 18.09 -28.48 12.12
CA TYR A 372 16.88 -29.18 12.58
C TYR A 372 15.86 -29.41 11.45
N VAL A 373 16.34 -29.76 10.25
CA VAL A 373 15.49 -30.25 9.16
C VAL A 373 14.97 -31.65 9.46
N LEU A 374 13.65 -31.85 9.34
CA LEU A 374 12.92 -33.09 9.66
C LEU A 374 12.99 -34.09 8.49
N ASN A 375 14.17 -34.65 8.24
CA ASN A 375 14.44 -35.59 7.16
C ASN A 375 15.06 -36.91 7.65
N ALA A 376 15.06 -37.95 6.82
CA ALA A 376 15.55 -39.29 7.15
C ALA A 376 17.01 -39.40 7.67
N LYS A 377 17.84 -38.37 7.46
CA LYS A 377 19.27 -38.36 7.86
C LYS A 377 19.53 -37.68 9.20
N ASN A 378 18.69 -36.72 9.62
CA ASN A 378 18.99 -35.88 10.78
C ASN A 378 18.68 -36.60 12.10
N ASP A 379 19.69 -36.89 12.90
CA ASP A 379 19.55 -37.64 14.14
C ASP A 379 19.47 -36.80 15.42
N ARG A 380 19.61 -35.48 15.30
CA ARG A 380 19.47 -34.53 16.43
C ARG A 380 18.10 -34.63 17.09
N GLU A 381 18.10 -34.66 18.42
CA GLU A 381 16.88 -34.71 19.24
C GLU A 381 16.17 -33.37 19.29
N LEU A 382 14.85 -33.41 19.10
CA LEU A 382 13.97 -32.25 19.20
C LEU A 382 13.74 -31.88 20.68
N GLN A 383 13.97 -30.63 21.03
CA GLN A 383 13.98 -30.17 22.43
C GLN A 383 12.70 -29.40 22.83
N PRO A 384 12.37 -29.34 24.14
CA PRO A 384 11.23 -28.56 24.64
C PRO A 384 11.34 -27.09 24.24
N GLY A 385 10.24 -26.46 23.83
CA GLY A 385 10.23 -25.05 23.43
C GLY A 385 10.84 -24.75 22.05
N MET A 386 11.24 -25.75 21.27
CA MET A 386 11.48 -25.54 19.83
C MET A 386 10.17 -25.22 19.10
N VAL A 387 10.26 -24.34 18.10
CA VAL A 387 9.18 -24.10 17.13
C VAL A 387 9.58 -24.72 15.79
N LEU A 388 8.66 -25.45 15.18
CA LEU A 388 8.84 -26.14 13.90
C LEU A 388 7.83 -25.61 12.87
N ASN A 389 8.30 -25.43 11.64
CA ASN A 389 7.45 -25.50 10.46
C ASN A 389 7.22 -27.00 10.17
N LEU A 390 5.99 -27.50 10.41
CA LEU A 390 5.59 -28.85 10.03
C LEU A 390 4.97 -28.81 8.63
N ALA A 391 5.78 -29.04 7.60
CA ALA A 391 5.38 -29.02 6.20
C ALA A 391 5.28 -30.43 5.62
N LEU A 392 4.12 -30.78 5.07
CA LEU A 392 3.81 -32.11 4.54
C LEU A 392 3.11 -31.97 3.19
N GLY A 393 3.49 -32.78 2.22
CA GLY A 393 2.86 -32.72 0.91
C GLY A 393 3.18 -33.88 -0.01
N PHE A 394 2.43 -33.91 -1.12
CA PHE A 394 2.58 -34.86 -2.21
C PHE A 394 2.68 -34.09 -3.52
N GLN A 395 3.71 -34.38 -4.31
CA GLN A 395 4.01 -33.75 -5.59
C GLN A 395 3.81 -34.75 -6.75
N ASP A 396 3.74 -34.25 -7.98
CA ASP A 396 3.65 -35.06 -9.21
C ASP A 396 2.42 -35.99 -9.26
N LEU A 397 1.33 -35.65 -8.57
CA LEU A 397 0.09 -36.43 -8.57
C LEU A 397 -0.65 -36.24 -9.89
N VAL A 398 -1.28 -37.30 -10.41
CA VAL A 398 -1.99 -37.28 -11.69
C VAL A 398 -3.49 -37.27 -11.47
N ASN A 399 -4.19 -36.31 -12.07
CA ASN A 399 -5.65 -36.31 -12.19
C ASN A 399 -6.03 -36.99 -13.52
N SER A 400 -6.63 -38.18 -13.45
CA SER A 400 -7.12 -38.92 -14.62
C SER A 400 -8.46 -38.41 -15.17
N LYS A 401 -9.12 -37.50 -14.46
CA LYS A 401 -10.36 -36.80 -14.86
C LYS A 401 -10.12 -35.29 -15.04
N ALA A 402 -8.91 -34.89 -15.41
CA ALA A 402 -8.60 -33.50 -15.70
C ALA A 402 -9.44 -32.98 -16.88
N SER A 403 -10.09 -31.83 -16.70
CA SER A 403 -10.83 -31.10 -17.74
C SER A 403 -9.89 -30.59 -18.83
N ASP A 404 -8.68 -30.17 -18.45
CA ASP A 404 -7.69 -29.58 -19.35
C ASP A 404 -6.27 -30.13 -19.11
N LYS A 405 -5.30 -29.66 -19.91
CA LYS A 405 -3.90 -30.09 -19.81
C LYS A 405 -3.23 -29.62 -18.51
N ARG A 406 -3.59 -28.45 -17.98
CA ARG A 406 -3.00 -27.86 -16.76
C ARG A 406 -3.49 -28.58 -15.49
N SER A 407 -4.76 -28.99 -15.45
CA SER A 407 -5.33 -29.81 -14.36
C SER A 407 -4.75 -31.24 -14.26
N LYS A 408 -4.00 -31.71 -15.25
CA LYS A 408 -3.56 -33.12 -15.35
C LYS A 408 -2.56 -33.53 -14.27
N THR A 409 -1.69 -32.60 -13.86
CA THR A 409 -0.75 -32.79 -12.76
C THR A 409 -1.14 -31.85 -11.62
N TYR A 410 -1.09 -32.32 -10.38
CA TYR A 410 -1.33 -31.49 -9.20
C TYR A 410 -0.38 -31.84 -8.05
N ALA A 411 -0.29 -30.93 -7.09
CA ALA A 411 0.39 -31.16 -5.82
C ALA A 411 -0.54 -30.77 -4.66
N LEU A 412 -0.30 -31.36 -3.49
CA LEU A 412 -0.99 -31.03 -2.25
C LEU A 412 0.05 -30.69 -1.18
N LEU A 413 -0.13 -29.58 -0.47
CA LEU A 413 0.76 -29.09 0.59
C LEU A 413 -0.06 -28.55 1.77
N LEU A 414 0.30 -28.99 2.98
CA LEU A 414 -0.10 -28.38 4.24
C LEU A 414 1.16 -28.05 5.03
N SER A 415 1.28 -26.81 5.49
CA SER A 415 2.26 -26.37 6.48
C SER A 415 1.54 -25.64 7.60
N ASP A 416 1.97 -25.91 8.84
CA ASP A 416 1.57 -25.14 10.01
C ASP A 416 2.81 -24.89 10.91
N THR A 417 2.83 -23.75 11.59
CA THR A 417 3.82 -23.45 12.63
C THR A 417 3.38 -24.09 13.94
N VAL A 418 4.25 -24.89 14.58
CA VAL A 418 3.92 -25.64 15.78
C VAL A 418 4.99 -25.52 16.87
N LEU A 419 4.56 -25.47 18.12
CA LEU A 419 5.41 -25.41 19.31
C LEU A 419 5.50 -26.77 19.99
N LEU A 420 6.73 -27.24 20.22
CA LEU A 420 6.97 -28.39 21.08
C LEU A 420 6.72 -28.02 22.55
N PRO A 421 5.97 -28.84 23.30
CA PRO A 421 5.59 -28.56 24.68
C PRO A 421 6.82 -28.46 25.59
N LEU A 422 6.76 -27.60 26.59
CA LEU A 422 7.74 -27.55 27.68
C LEU A 422 7.55 -28.75 28.62
N ASP A 423 6.32 -28.92 29.12
CA ASP A 423 6.01 -29.84 30.23
C ASP A 423 5.37 -31.16 29.76
N GLY A 424 5.78 -31.69 28.61
CA GLY A 424 5.33 -33.01 28.10
C GLY A 424 3.85 -33.11 27.68
N GLY A 425 3.15 -31.98 27.54
CA GLY A 425 1.77 -31.92 27.03
C GLY A 425 1.65 -32.22 25.52
N SER A 426 0.54 -31.79 24.90
CA SER A 426 0.37 -31.86 23.45
C SER A 426 1.13 -30.73 22.72
N VAL A 427 1.58 -31.01 21.50
CA VAL A 427 2.07 -29.97 20.56
C VAL A 427 0.99 -28.92 20.33
N ALA A 428 1.36 -27.65 20.35
CA ALA A 428 0.44 -26.52 20.14
C ALA A 428 0.62 -25.92 18.75
N GLY A 429 -0.48 -25.71 18.02
CA GLY A 429 -0.48 -24.89 16.81
C GLY A 429 -0.25 -23.42 17.14
N LEU A 430 0.62 -22.76 16.38
CA LEU A 430 0.83 -21.30 16.42
C LEU A 430 0.22 -20.60 15.19
N THR A 431 -0.10 -21.36 14.14
CA THR A 431 -1.00 -20.97 13.05
C THR A 431 -2.37 -21.62 13.21
N ASP A 432 -3.41 -20.87 12.87
CA ASP A 432 -4.82 -21.24 13.01
C ASP A 432 -5.61 -20.70 11.80
N SER A 433 -5.46 -21.40 10.68
CA SER A 433 -6.21 -21.18 9.43
C SER A 433 -7.00 -22.44 9.11
N PRO A 434 -8.24 -22.32 8.60
CA PRO A 434 -9.05 -23.44 8.12
C PRO A 434 -8.29 -24.36 7.14
N LYS A 435 -8.70 -25.63 7.09
CA LYS A 435 -8.05 -26.71 6.32
C LYS A 435 -8.84 -28.03 6.22
N GLY A 436 -10.05 -28.12 6.78
CA GLY A 436 -10.97 -29.22 6.47
C GLY A 436 -11.29 -29.25 4.97
N LEU A 437 -11.85 -30.35 4.47
CA LEU A 437 -12.13 -30.46 3.03
C LEU A 437 -13.10 -29.35 2.56
N GLY A 438 -14.11 -29.00 3.36
CA GLY A 438 -15.04 -27.90 3.07
C GLY A 438 -14.43 -26.49 3.13
N ASP A 439 -13.24 -26.33 3.72
CA ASP A 439 -12.50 -25.05 3.72
C ASP A 439 -11.55 -24.94 2.50
N ALA A 440 -11.34 -26.06 1.80
CA ALA A 440 -10.28 -26.26 0.82
C ALA A 440 -10.81 -26.70 -0.56
N ALA A 441 -12.09 -27.06 -0.66
CA ALA A 441 -12.77 -27.43 -1.89
C ALA A 441 -13.84 -26.39 -2.22
N PHE A 442 -13.70 -25.77 -3.38
CA PHE A 442 -14.63 -24.80 -3.95
C PHE A 442 -15.32 -25.43 -5.15
N TYR A 443 -16.57 -25.06 -5.39
CA TYR A 443 -17.37 -25.51 -6.52
C TYR A 443 -18.06 -24.26 -7.09
N PHE A 444 -18.18 -24.17 -8.41
CA PHE A 444 -18.97 -23.12 -9.06
C PHE A 444 -20.42 -23.58 -9.15
N ASP A 445 -21.39 -22.68 -8.96
CA ASP A 445 -22.84 -22.97 -8.93
C ASP A 445 -23.46 -23.23 -10.32
N ASP A 446 -22.67 -23.69 -11.29
CA ASP A 446 -23.07 -24.02 -12.67
C ASP A 446 -23.56 -25.48 -12.84
N GLU A 447 -24.11 -26.09 -11.78
CA GLU A 447 -24.94 -27.31 -11.91
C GLU A 447 -25.87 -27.49 -10.69
N GLU A 448 -27.15 -27.10 -10.82
CA GLU A 448 -28.22 -27.59 -9.93
C GLU A 448 -28.47 -29.09 -10.21
N GLU A 449 -27.59 -29.97 -9.75
CA GLU A 449 -27.92 -31.40 -9.65
C GLU A 449 -29.02 -31.57 -8.57
N GLU A 450 -30.27 -31.77 -9.02
CA GLU A 450 -31.41 -32.18 -8.18
C GLU A 450 -31.07 -33.49 -7.45
N SER A 451 -30.52 -33.39 -6.24
CA SER A 451 -30.14 -34.53 -5.42
C SER A 451 -31.38 -35.18 -4.77
N GLU A 452 -32.00 -36.11 -5.50
CA GLU A 452 -33.17 -36.89 -5.03
C GLU A 452 -32.92 -37.51 -3.63
N GLU A 453 -33.63 -37.02 -2.61
CA GLU A 453 -33.65 -37.64 -1.28
C GLU A 453 -34.31 -39.03 -1.33
N SER A 454 -33.49 -40.05 -1.57
CA SER A 454 -33.92 -41.47 -1.62
C SER A 454 -34.20 -42.06 -0.23
N GLY A 455 -35.23 -41.54 0.43
CA GLY A 455 -35.61 -41.89 1.81
C GLY A 455 -35.93 -43.37 2.05
N LYS A 456 -35.23 -43.97 3.03
CA LYS A 456 -35.54 -45.22 3.78
C LYS A 456 -34.55 -45.32 4.96
N GLY A 457 -34.92 -45.31 6.23
CA GLY A 457 -36.24 -45.20 6.88
C GLY A 457 -36.48 -46.33 7.89
N ARG A 458 -36.77 -46.00 9.16
CA ARG A 458 -37.41 -46.85 10.18
C ARG A 458 -37.73 -46.06 11.46
N ASP A 459 -38.97 -46.20 11.93
CA ASP A 459 -39.46 -46.49 13.30
C ASP A 459 -38.91 -45.63 14.49
N GLU A 460 -39.69 -45.21 15.51
CA GLU A 460 -40.98 -45.73 16.00
C GLU A 460 -41.81 -44.67 16.81
N ASP A 461 -43.13 -44.94 16.94
CA ASP A 461 -44.12 -44.49 17.95
C ASP A 461 -44.55 -43.00 18.22
N THR A 462 -45.72 -42.66 17.67
CA THR A 462 -47.01 -42.34 18.36
C THR A 462 -47.09 -41.36 19.57
N ILE A 463 -47.88 -40.26 19.44
CA ILE A 463 -49.11 -39.96 20.24
C ILE A 463 -49.86 -38.68 19.76
N GLY A 464 -51.04 -38.88 19.15
CA GLY A 464 -52.35 -38.38 19.62
C GLY A 464 -52.78 -36.89 19.60
N ARG A 465 -53.88 -36.63 18.84
CA ARG A 465 -54.86 -35.50 18.92
C ARG A 465 -54.38 -34.16 18.34
N GLY A 466 -55.19 -33.33 17.66
CA GLY A 466 -56.63 -33.36 17.32
C GLY A 466 -57.18 -31.91 17.28
N ALA A 467 -58.22 -31.52 16.53
CA ALA A 467 -59.16 -32.24 15.68
C ALA A 467 -59.70 -31.33 14.56
N SER A 468 -60.58 -31.86 13.68
CA SER A 468 -61.06 -31.18 12.47
C SER A 468 -62.27 -30.24 12.66
N LYS A 469 -62.46 -29.32 11.70
CA LYS A 469 -63.72 -29.19 10.93
C LYS A 469 -63.62 -28.21 9.76
N SER A 470 -63.95 -28.69 8.57
CA SER A 470 -64.48 -27.86 7.47
C SER A 470 -66.00 -27.71 7.62
N ARG A 471 -66.58 -26.71 6.94
CA ARG A 471 -67.94 -26.73 6.39
C ARG A 471 -68.07 -25.74 5.25
N HIS A 472 -69.18 -25.80 4.52
CA HIS A 472 -69.26 -25.54 3.08
C HIS A 472 -70.54 -24.74 2.74
N ASP A 473 -70.60 -24.28 1.48
CA ASP A 473 -71.79 -23.96 0.66
C ASP A 473 -72.53 -22.61 0.75
N ASP A 474 -72.78 -22.09 -0.48
CA ASP A 474 -73.97 -21.39 -1.03
C ASP A 474 -74.42 -19.98 -0.58
N ALA A 475 -75.10 -19.16 -1.42
CA ALA A 475 -75.13 -19.01 -2.91
C ALA A 475 -75.99 -17.78 -3.32
N GLN A 476 -75.87 -17.34 -4.60
CA GLN A 476 -76.76 -16.40 -5.35
C GLN A 476 -76.80 -14.91 -4.91
N GLY A 477 -77.00 -13.91 -5.80
CA GLY A 477 -77.02 -13.91 -7.27
C GLY A 477 -77.51 -12.58 -7.90
N ASN A 478 -77.20 -12.38 -9.20
CA ASN A 478 -77.62 -11.27 -10.10
C ASN A 478 -77.15 -9.82 -9.76
N SER A 479 -77.17 -8.79 -10.63
CA SER A 479 -77.02 -8.57 -12.11
C SER A 479 -77.39 -7.08 -12.36
N ARG A 480 -76.92 -6.23 -13.29
CA ARG A 480 -76.19 -6.19 -14.60
C ARG A 480 -75.41 -4.82 -14.63
N GLN A 481 -74.62 -4.33 -15.60
CA GLN A 481 -74.03 -4.69 -16.91
C GLN A 481 -72.74 -3.80 -17.06
N ASP A 482 -71.99 -3.57 -18.16
CA ASP A 482 -72.11 -3.88 -19.59
C ASP A 482 -70.71 -4.10 -20.27
N ARG A 483 -70.52 -3.69 -21.53
CA ARG A 483 -69.38 -3.98 -22.44
C ARG A 483 -69.14 -2.82 -23.46
N PRO A 484 -68.13 -2.84 -24.39
CA PRO A 484 -67.27 -3.97 -24.82
C PRO A 484 -65.74 -3.71 -25.10
N ARG A 485 -64.98 -4.82 -25.23
CA ARG A 485 -63.73 -5.02 -26.04
C ARG A 485 -62.42 -4.35 -25.55
N THR A 486 -61.21 -4.88 -25.79
CA THR A 486 -60.72 -5.96 -26.70
C THR A 486 -59.73 -6.98 -26.07
N ARG A 487 -59.81 -8.26 -26.49
CA ARG A 487 -58.75 -9.28 -26.74
C ARG A 487 -57.69 -9.64 -25.65
N GLU A 488 -57.87 -10.80 -25.02
CA GLU A 488 -57.19 -12.10 -25.32
C GLU A 488 -55.79 -12.10 -26.02
N SER A 489 -54.85 -13.01 -25.73
CA SER A 489 -54.75 -14.06 -24.67
C SER A 489 -53.39 -14.80 -24.69
N THR A 490 -53.00 -15.39 -23.54
CA THR A 490 -52.19 -16.62 -23.35
C THR A 490 -50.87 -16.84 -24.15
N ALA A 491 -49.77 -17.07 -23.43
CA ALA A 491 -48.55 -17.69 -23.95
C ALA A 491 -48.35 -19.12 -23.40
N GLN A 492 -48.03 -20.10 -24.26
CA GLN A 492 -47.45 -21.39 -23.85
C GLN A 492 -46.71 -22.11 -25.00
N THR A 493 -45.38 -22.07 -24.92
CA THR A 493 -44.41 -23.16 -25.19
C THR A 493 -44.61 -24.16 -26.35
N ARG A 494 -43.69 -24.18 -27.32
CA ARG A 494 -42.82 -25.36 -27.64
C ARG A 494 -41.68 -25.08 -28.63
N ARG A 495 -40.67 -25.97 -28.62
CA ARG A 495 -39.36 -25.86 -29.31
C ARG A 495 -39.36 -26.48 -30.72
N SER A 496 -38.56 -25.95 -31.63
CA SER A 496 -37.82 -26.73 -32.66
C SER A 496 -36.63 -25.94 -33.21
N ALA A 497 -35.49 -26.59 -33.42
CA ALA A 497 -34.20 -25.93 -33.68
C ALA A 497 -33.97 -25.46 -35.12
N VAL A 498 -33.21 -24.37 -35.26
CA VAL A 498 -32.21 -24.16 -36.33
C VAL A 498 -30.98 -23.51 -35.68
N LEU A 499 -29.78 -24.04 -35.94
CA LEU A 499 -28.48 -23.46 -35.58
C LEU A 499 -27.79 -22.88 -36.81
N SER A 500 -26.70 -22.11 -36.61
CA SER A 500 -25.86 -21.45 -37.63
C SER A 500 -26.53 -20.35 -38.47
N SER A 501 -26.37 -19.08 -38.05
CA SER A 501 -26.33 -17.89 -38.94
C SER A 501 -25.99 -16.58 -38.20
N LYS A 502 -26.34 -16.45 -36.92
CA LYS A 502 -26.05 -15.26 -36.08
C LYS A 502 -24.62 -15.24 -35.52
N PHE A 503 -23.67 -14.78 -36.33
CA PHE A 503 -22.35 -14.27 -35.94
C PHE A 503 -21.79 -13.46 -37.15
N ARG A 504 -22.56 -12.46 -37.60
CA ARG A 504 -22.26 -11.60 -38.78
C ARG A 504 -23.18 -10.38 -38.95
N SER A 505 -23.89 -10.04 -37.88
CA SER A 505 -24.88 -8.95 -37.82
C SER A 505 -24.57 -7.98 -36.70
N GLU A 506 -24.24 -8.47 -35.50
CA GLU A 506 -23.94 -7.60 -34.34
C GLU A 506 -22.73 -6.68 -34.64
N GLU A 507 -21.63 -7.19 -35.24
CA GLU A 507 -20.47 -6.40 -35.72
C GLU A 507 -20.85 -5.15 -36.54
N ARG A 508 -21.95 -5.23 -37.32
CA ARG A 508 -22.40 -4.14 -38.21
C ARG A 508 -23.40 -3.18 -37.60
N ASP A 509 -24.01 -3.56 -36.48
CA ASP A 509 -24.81 -2.64 -35.66
C ASP A 509 -23.88 -1.86 -34.70
N GLU A 510 -22.76 -2.46 -34.28
CA GLU A 510 -21.70 -1.84 -33.46
C GLU A 510 -20.91 -0.76 -34.22
N GLU A 511 -20.38 -1.06 -35.42
CA GLU A 511 -19.76 -0.05 -36.32
C GLU A 511 -20.68 1.16 -36.53
N SER A 512 -21.99 0.92 -36.63
CA SER A 512 -22.98 1.99 -36.83
C SER A 512 -23.23 2.81 -35.56
N ALA A 513 -23.03 2.27 -34.36
CA ALA A 513 -23.17 3.01 -33.11
C ALA A 513 -21.97 3.95 -32.88
N GLU A 514 -20.76 3.45 -33.12
CA GLU A 514 -19.52 4.21 -32.97
C GLU A 514 -19.43 5.39 -33.94
N GLN A 515 -19.78 5.19 -35.21
CA GLN A 515 -19.83 6.27 -36.21
C GLN A 515 -20.78 7.41 -35.80
N LYS A 516 -21.95 7.10 -35.19
CA LYS A 516 -22.88 8.13 -34.69
C LYS A 516 -22.31 8.91 -33.50
N ARG A 517 -21.57 8.25 -32.61
CA ARG A 517 -20.87 8.88 -31.49
C ARG A 517 -19.80 9.85 -31.99
N LEU A 518 -19.04 9.45 -33.02
CA LEU A 518 -18.01 10.29 -33.64
C LEU A 518 -18.63 11.52 -34.35
N GLU A 519 -19.73 11.34 -35.08
CA GLU A 519 -20.49 12.46 -35.67
C GLU A 519 -21.00 13.43 -34.60
N HIS A 520 -21.60 12.92 -33.51
CA HIS A 520 -22.13 13.73 -32.41
C HIS A 520 -21.03 14.52 -31.67
N GLN A 521 -19.93 13.86 -31.30
CA GLN A 521 -18.78 14.53 -30.67
C GLN A 521 -18.16 15.60 -31.57
N ARG A 522 -18.18 15.41 -32.90
CA ARG A 522 -17.72 16.43 -33.88
C ARG A 522 -18.66 17.64 -33.94
N GLU A 523 -19.98 17.44 -33.88
CA GLU A 523 -20.94 18.55 -33.78
C GLU A 523 -20.80 19.31 -32.46
N LEU A 524 -20.67 18.59 -31.34
CA LEU A 524 -20.42 19.18 -30.02
C LEU A 524 -19.11 19.98 -29.99
N ALA A 525 -18.01 19.46 -30.53
CA ALA A 525 -16.72 20.16 -30.60
C ALA A 525 -16.81 21.47 -31.40
N ALA A 526 -17.48 21.44 -32.56
CA ALA A 526 -17.76 22.65 -33.34
C ALA A 526 -18.63 23.66 -32.57
N GLN A 527 -19.60 23.19 -31.80
CA GLN A 527 -20.44 24.04 -30.94
C GLN A 527 -19.63 24.67 -29.79
N LYS A 528 -18.75 23.94 -29.09
CA LYS A 528 -17.87 24.51 -28.06
C LYS A 528 -16.91 25.54 -28.66
N GLN A 529 -16.33 25.29 -29.83
CA GLN A 529 -15.43 26.24 -30.50
C GLN A 529 -16.15 27.56 -30.87
N ALA A 530 -17.38 27.45 -31.38
CA ALA A 530 -18.24 28.61 -31.64
C ALA A 530 -18.63 29.35 -30.35
N GLU A 531 -18.87 28.63 -29.24
CA GLU A 531 -19.14 29.24 -27.94
C GLU A 531 -17.90 29.96 -27.36
N GLY A 532 -16.71 29.35 -27.47
CA GLY A 532 -15.44 29.95 -27.05
C GLY A 532 -15.15 31.27 -27.78
N LEU A 533 -15.29 31.27 -29.11
CA LEU A 533 -15.18 32.49 -29.94
C LEU A 533 -16.23 33.56 -29.60
N ALA A 534 -17.44 33.16 -29.19
CA ALA A 534 -18.50 34.08 -28.74
C ALA A 534 -18.27 34.63 -27.32
N ARG A 535 -17.69 33.83 -26.42
CA ARG A 535 -17.28 34.24 -25.06
C ARG A 535 -16.06 35.18 -25.10
N PHE A 536 -15.11 34.95 -26.01
CA PHE A 536 -13.85 35.69 -26.12
C PHE A 536 -13.65 36.35 -27.52
N PRO A 537 -14.50 37.32 -27.91
CA PRO A 537 -14.40 37.96 -29.22
C PRO A 537 -13.12 38.80 -29.35
N ALA A 538 -12.42 38.70 -30.49
CA ALA A 538 -11.10 39.30 -30.72
C ALA A 538 -11.00 40.84 -30.55
N ASN A 539 -12.11 41.58 -30.65
CA ASN A 539 -12.17 43.03 -30.37
C ASN A 539 -12.81 43.37 -29.00
N GLY A 540 -13.07 42.35 -28.17
CA GLY A 540 -13.61 42.46 -26.82
C GLY A 540 -12.56 42.98 -25.84
N ASN A 541 -12.19 44.26 -26.00
CA ASN A 541 -11.17 44.99 -25.23
C ASN A 541 -11.28 44.68 -23.74
N HIS A 542 -10.46 43.73 -23.29
CA HIS A 542 -10.49 43.25 -21.92
C HIS A 542 -9.98 44.36 -21.01
N GLN A 543 -10.92 45.12 -20.46
CA GLN A 543 -10.74 45.74 -19.16
C GLN A 543 -10.56 44.61 -18.14
N GLN A 544 -9.32 44.11 -18.09
CA GLN A 544 -8.70 43.82 -16.80
C GLN A 544 -8.91 45.08 -15.96
N THR A 545 -9.95 45.07 -15.13
CA THR A 545 -9.93 45.80 -13.88
C THR A 545 -8.66 45.36 -13.21
N LYS A 546 -7.62 46.19 -13.32
CA LYS A 546 -6.41 46.05 -12.51
C LYS A 546 -6.88 46.14 -11.08
N ASN A 547 -7.07 44.97 -10.47
CA ASN A 547 -6.88 44.82 -9.04
C ASN A 547 -5.44 45.24 -8.82
N GLU A 548 -5.24 46.53 -8.51
CA GLU A 548 -3.95 47.04 -8.07
C GLU A 548 -3.53 46.15 -6.91
N VAL A 549 -2.50 45.33 -7.14
CA VAL A 549 -1.89 44.51 -6.09
C VAL A 549 -1.38 45.51 -5.07
N GLN A 550 -2.15 45.71 -4.00
CA GLN A 550 -1.91 46.78 -3.04
C GLN A 550 -0.49 46.64 -2.49
N LEU A 551 0.40 47.53 -2.96
CA LEU A 551 1.82 47.49 -2.66
C LEU A 551 2.00 47.54 -1.14
N ARG A 552 2.29 46.38 -0.54
CA ARG A 552 2.37 46.22 0.93
C ARG A 552 3.67 46.83 1.42
N LYS A 553 3.73 48.16 1.50
CA LYS A 553 4.87 48.90 2.04
C LYS A 553 5.07 48.53 3.52
N PHE A 554 5.98 47.60 3.79
CA PHE A 554 6.27 47.11 5.14
C PHE A 554 7.02 48.18 5.93
N GLU A 555 6.36 48.75 6.95
CA GLU A 555 6.87 49.88 7.73
C GLU A 555 7.09 49.48 9.20
N SER A 556 8.34 49.20 9.57
CA SER A 556 8.72 48.72 10.92
C SER A 556 8.35 49.72 12.04
N TYR A 557 8.68 51.01 11.85
CA TYR A 557 8.45 52.08 12.83
C TYR A 557 8.24 53.44 12.15
N LYS A 558 7.20 54.18 12.54
CA LYS A 558 6.88 55.51 11.97
C LYS A 558 7.70 56.67 12.55
N ARG A 559 8.28 56.49 13.74
CA ARG A 559 8.96 57.52 14.55
C ARG A 559 9.99 56.86 15.46
N GLU A 560 11.12 57.54 15.68
CA GLU A 560 12.19 57.09 16.59
C GLU A 560 11.66 56.74 18.00
N ALA A 561 10.73 57.55 18.52
CA ALA A 561 10.11 57.36 19.83
C ALA A 561 9.32 56.04 19.99
N HIS A 562 9.13 55.25 18.92
CA HIS A 562 8.47 53.94 18.97
C HIS A 562 9.49 52.78 19.06
N LEU A 563 10.80 53.02 18.92
CA LEU A 563 11.83 51.99 19.06
C LEU A 563 11.94 51.50 20.53
N PRO A 564 12.19 50.19 20.77
CA PRO A 564 12.42 49.68 22.12
C PRO A 564 13.64 50.33 22.78
N ARG A 565 13.55 50.70 24.07
CA ARG A 565 14.65 51.37 24.80
C ARG A 565 15.91 50.50 24.92
N GLU A 566 15.78 49.17 24.90
CA GLU A 566 16.93 48.25 24.91
C GLU A 566 17.88 48.44 23.73
N VAL A 567 17.39 48.97 22.60
CA VAL A 567 18.17 49.21 21.37
C VAL A 567 19.40 50.08 21.60
N GLN A 568 19.37 50.97 22.61
CA GLN A 568 20.51 51.79 23.03
C GLN A 568 21.75 50.98 23.47
N ARG A 569 21.60 49.67 23.72
CA ARG A 569 22.70 48.76 24.09
C ARG A 569 23.44 48.15 22.90
N LEU A 570 23.04 48.48 21.66
CA LEU A 570 23.61 47.93 20.42
C LEU A 570 23.63 46.39 20.39
N GLN A 571 22.59 45.78 20.96
CA GLN A 571 22.33 44.34 20.89
C GLN A 571 21.24 44.08 19.84
N ILE A 572 21.15 42.84 19.34
CA ILE A 572 19.97 42.40 18.59
C ILE A 572 18.76 42.40 19.53
N VAL A 573 17.67 43.03 19.10
CA VAL A 573 16.41 43.19 19.84
C VAL A 573 15.24 42.81 18.93
N LEU A 574 14.22 42.16 19.50
CA LEU A 574 13.03 41.68 18.80
C LEU A 574 11.79 42.35 19.39
N ASP A 575 11.02 43.09 18.58
CA ASP A 575 9.70 43.61 19.00
C ASP A 575 8.60 42.79 18.31
N THR A 576 7.98 41.93 19.12
CA THR A 576 6.87 41.06 18.72
C THR A 576 5.58 41.82 18.42
N ARG A 577 5.46 43.09 18.80
CA ARG A 577 4.25 43.92 18.60
C ARG A 577 4.27 44.69 17.28
N SER A 578 5.47 45.04 16.79
CA SER A 578 5.70 45.64 15.47
C SER A 578 6.20 44.63 14.44
N SER A 579 6.17 43.33 14.75
CA SER A 579 6.68 42.24 13.91
C SER A 579 8.08 42.52 13.34
N SER A 580 8.98 43.12 14.14
CA SER A 580 10.24 43.70 13.64
C SER A 580 11.48 43.30 14.43
N VAL A 581 12.58 43.06 13.71
CA VAL A 581 13.92 42.71 14.20
C VAL A 581 14.82 43.93 14.12
N VAL A 582 15.41 44.37 15.24
CA VAL A 582 16.37 45.49 15.25
C VAL A 582 17.79 44.95 15.32
N LEU A 583 18.61 45.28 14.31
CA LEU A 583 19.97 44.78 14.14
C LEU A 583 21.01 45.92 14.30
N PRO A 584 22.11 45.70 15.05
CA PRO A 584 23.18 46.68 15.18
C PRO A 584 24.13 46.61 13.97
N VAL A 585 23.89 47.43 12.95
CA VAL A 585 24.72 47.54 11.73
C VAL A 585 25.77 48.64 11.93
N TYR A 586 27.04 48.24 12.13
CA TYR A 586 28.17 49.15 12.36
C TYR A 586 27.93 50.26 13.41
N GLY A 587 27.22 49.92 14.49
CA GLY A 587 26.89 50.86 15.58
C GLY A 587 25.60 51.66 15.38
N MET A 588 24.91 51.50 14.25
CA MET A 588 23.56 52.03 14.02
C MET A 588 22.52 50.93 14.27
N ALA A 589 21.38 51.28 14.87
CA ALA A 589 20.28 50.33 15.08
C ALA A 589 19.29 50.39 13.91
N VAL A 590 19.23 49.32 13.11
CA VAL A 590 18.42 49.26 11.88
C VAL A 590 17.25 48.28 12.05
N PRO A 591 15.99 48.73 11.93
CA PRO A 591 14.81 47.89 12.13
C PRO A 591 14.26 47.26 10.83
N PHE A 592 14.30 45.94 10.74
CA PHE A 592 13.78 45.15 9.61
C PHE A 592 12.46 44.47 9.98
N HIS A 593 11.44 44.56 9.12
CA HIS A 593 10.17 43.86 9.33
C HIS A 593 10.33 42.35 9.05
N ILE A 594 9.63 41.49 9.78
CA ILE A 594 9.81 40.03 9.68
C ILE A 594 9.54 39.49 8.26
N SER A 595 8.62 40.10 7.51
CA SER A 595 8.31 39.70 6.12
C SER A 595 9.45 40.01 5.13
N THR A 596 10.45 40.84 5.49
CA THR A 596 11.64 41.07 4.63
C THR A 596 12.76 40.06 4.88
N ILE A 597 12.59 39.08 5.79
CA ILE A 597 13.60 38.07 6.15
C ILE A 597 13.26 36.72 5.48
N LYS A 598 14.13 36.27 4.57
CA LYS A 598 13.98 34.99 3.83
C LYS A 598 14.18 33.81 4.79
N ASN A 599 15.29 33.74 5.51
CA ASN A 599 15.52 32.76 6.59
C ASN A 599 16.64 33.21 7.54
N VAL A 600 16.81 32.46 8.64
CA VAL A 600 17.89 32.66 9.62
C VAL A 600 18.52 31.29 9.93
N SER A 601 19.85 31.23 9.89
CA SER A 601 20.63 30.04 10.22
C SER A 601 21.69 30.33 11.30
N LYS A 602 22.06 29.29 12.05
CA LYS A 602 23.09 29.30 13.09
C LYS A 602 24.19 28.33 12.70
N THR A 603 25.44 28.75 12.79
CA THR A 603 26.64 27.92 12.60
C THR A 603 27.54 28.04 13.83
N GLU A 604 28.22 26.97 14.23
CA GLU A 604 29.07 26.95 15.42
C GLU A 604 30.53 26.66 15.01
N GLU A 605 31.44 27.58 15.32
CA GLU A 605 32.86 27.57 14.96
C GLU A 605 33.71 27.55 16.24
N GLY A 606 33.79 26.39 16.88
CA GLY A 606 34.58 26.16 18.08
C GLY A 606 34.08 26.99 19.28
N ALA A 607 34.78 28.09 19.58
CA ALA A 607 34.43 29.01 20.68
C ALA A 607 33.50 30.17 20.27
N PHE A 608 33.03 30.18 19.02
CA PHE A 608 32.16 31.22 18.48
C PHE A 608 30.91 30.64 17.82
N VAL A 609 29.83 31.41 17.85
CA VAL A 609 28.59 31.18 17.12
C VAL A 609 28.42 32.28 16.06
N LEU A 610 28.04 31.87 14.85
CA LEU A 610 27.62 32.72 13.74
C LEU A 610 26.09 32.66 13.60
N LEU A 611 25.43 33.81 13.61
CA LEU A 611 24.01 33.95 13.28
C LEU A 611 23.89 34.67 11.93
N ARG A 612 23.46 33.96 10.89
CA ARG A 612 23.27 34.51 9.53
C ARG A 612 21.79 34.76 9.29
N ILE A 613 21.44 36.00 8.97
CA ILE A 613 20.10 36.46 8.60
C ILE A 613 20.13 36.76 7.10
N ASN A 614 19.36 36.02 6.31
CA ASN A 614 19.21 36.23 4.87
C ASN A 614 17.87 36.94 4.61
N PHE A 615 17.88 37.94 3.75
CA PHE A 615 16.72 38.78 3.45
C PHE A 615 16.07 38.38 2.12
N VAL A 616 14.86 38.85 1.85
CA VAL A 616 14.18 38.66 0.56
C VAL A 616 14.68 39.75 -0.40
N THR A 617 15.25 39.34 -1.53
CA THR A 617 15.68 40.21 -2.63
C THR A 617 14.92 39.83 -3.91
N PRO A 618 14.79 40.74 -4.90
CA PRO A 618 14.43 40.35 -6.26
C PRO A 618 15.33 39.22 -6.80
N GLY A 619 14.81 38.47 -7.78
CA GLY A 619 15.48 37.31 -8.39
C GLY A 619 15.51 36.04 -7.52
N GLN A 620 15.62 36.14 -6.19
CA GLN A 620 15.79 34.99 -5.30
C GLN A 620 14.48 34.30 -4.85
N VAL A 621 13.43 34.40 -5.65
CA VAL A 621 12.16 33.69 -5.47
C VAL A 621 11.75 33.06 -6.80
N GLN A 622 12.50 32.04 -7.22
CA GLN A 622 11.90 30.92 -7.93
C GLN A 622 10.88 30.27 -6.98
N GLY A 623 9.73 29.82 -7.52
CA GLY A 623 8.58 29.33 -6.74
C GLY A 623 7.37 30.27 -6.78
N ARG A 624 6.25 29.77 -7.32
CA ARG A 624 5.05 30.57 -7.69
C ARG A 624 4.19 31.01 -6.50
N LYS A 625 4.59 32.03 -5.71
CA LYS A 625 3.70 32.72 -4.76
C LYS A 625 3.90 34.24 -4.75
N GLU A 626 2.77 34.95 -4.86
CA GLU A 626 2.54 36.41 -4.76
C GLU A 626 3.74 37.34 -5.02
N SER A 627 3.63 38.19 -6.04
CA SER A 627 4.60 39.24 -6.35
C SER A 627 4.96 40.06 -5.11
N VAL A 628 6.18 39.83 -4.59
CA VAL A 628 6.69 40.54 -3.41
C VAL A 628 6.74 42.04 -3.75
N PRO A 629 5.99 42.90 -3.05
CA PRO A 629 5.77 44.27 -3.48
C PRO A 629 6.97 45.16 -3.13
N PHE A 630 8.02 45.06 -3.96
CA PHE A 630 9.13 45.99 -3.97
C PHE A 630 8.71 47.27 -4.72
N ASP A 631 8.79 48.42 -4.05
CA ASP A 631 8.46 49.73 -4.65
C ASP A 631 9.35 50.08 -5.86
N ASP A 632 10.56 49.52 -5.90
CA ASP A 632 11.53 49.60 -7.00
C ASP A 632 12.29 48.27 -7.08
N VAL A 633 12.31 47.65 -8.26
CA VAL A 633 13.01 46.38 -8.52
C VAL A 633 14.53 46.58 -8.67
N ASN A 634 14.96 47.78 -9.06
CA ASN A 634 16.36 48.13 -9.34
C ASN A 634 17.08 48.74 -8.12
N ALA A 635 16.44 48.78 -6.96
CA ALA A 635 17.03 49.29 -5.73
C ALA A 635 18.16 48.38 -5.19
N ASN A 636 19.06 48.94 -4.39
CA ASN A 636 20.13 48.17 -3.74
C ASN A 636 19.60 47.35 -2.56
N PHE A 637 19.44 46.04 -2.75
CA PHE A 637 18.96 45.12 -1.71
C PHE A 637 20.10 44.47 -0.91
N LEU A 638 19.88 44.34 0.39
CA LEU A 638 20.73 43.58 1.30
C LEU A 638 20.47 42.08 1.14
N ARG A 639 21.46 41.27 0.72
CA ARG A 639 21.29 39.79 0.60
C ARG A 639 21.32 39.10 1.97
N SER A 640 22.31 39.40 2.81
CA SER A 640 22.47 38.76 4.13
C SER A 640 23.40 39.53 5.09
N ILE A 641 23.15 39.41 6.40
CA ILE A 641 24.06 39.84 7.48
C ILE A 641 24.45 38.62 8.32
N THR A 642 25.71 38.54 8.73
CA THR A 642 26.21 37.52 9.67
C THR A 642 26.78 38.19 10.92
N PHE A 643 26.25 37.84 12.09
CA PHE A 643 26.77 38.26 13.41
C PHE A 643 27.62 37.16 14.04
N ARG A 644 28.72 37.52 14.69
CA ARG A 644 29.61 36.60 15.43
C ARG A 644 29.59 36.94 16.92
N SER A 645 29.42 35.94 17.78
CA SER A 645 29.47 36.08 19.24
C SER A 645 30.15 34.88 19.90
N THR A 646 30.54 35.01 21.17
CA THR A 646 30.90 33.88 22.05
C THR A 646 29.68 33.36 22.84
N ASP A 647 28.58 34.11 22.90
CA ASP A 647 27.35 33.74 23.60
C ASP A 647 26.48 32.81 22.72
N MET A 648 26.71 31.51 22.86
CA MET A 648 26.01 30.44 22.13
C MET A 648 24.53 30.31 22.51
N PHE A 649 24.16 30.66 23.74
CA PHE A 649 22.80 30.53 24.27
C PHE A 649 21.92 31.65 23.72
N ARG A 650 22.34 32.91 23.85
CA ARG A 650 21.52 34.06 23.42
C ARG A 650 21.33 34.12 21.90
N LEU A 651 22.34 33.79 21.09
CA LEU A 651 22.13 33.71 19.64
C LEU A 651 21.28 32.50 19.22
N GLY A 652 21.24 31.43 20.03
CA GLY A 652 20.28 30.34 19.86
C GLY A 652 18.84 30.79 20.12
N GLU A 653 18.59 31.44 21.25
CA GLU A 653 17.29 31.99 21.63
C GLU A 653 16.75 33.00 20.59
N ILE A 654 17.60 33.94 20.16
CA ILE A 654 17.25 34.94 19.13
C ILE A 654 16.88 34.27 17.80
N CYS A 655 17.62 33.22 17.39
CA CYS A 655 17.29 32.47 16.18
C CYS A 655 15.89 31.84 16.27
N GLN A 656 15.59 31.18 17.39
CA GLN A 656 14.30 30.55 17.65
C GLN A 656 13.14 31.57 17.67
N GLN A 657 13.32 32.71 18.34
CA GLN A 657 12.30 33.77 18.42
C GLN A 657 12.02 34.39 17.03
N ILE A 658 13.03 34.61 16.19
CA ILE A 658 12.81 35.09 14.80
C ILE A 658 12.03 34.06 13.96
N GLN A 659 12.37 32.77 14.09
CA GLN A 659 11.66 31.70 13.40
C GLN A 659 10.18 31.60 13.85
N GLU A 660 9.90 31.76 15.15
CA GLU A 660 8.53 31.80 15.67
C GLU A 660 7.76 33.04 15.19
N MET A 661 8.36 34.23 15.22
CA MET A 661 7.75 35.45 14.67
C MET A 661 7.37 35.28 13.20
N LYS A 662 8.27 34.68 12.38
CA LYS A 662 7.98 34.43 10.96
C LYS A 662 6.82 33.45 10.77
N LYS A 663 6.78 32.37 11.56
CA LYS A 663 5.69 31.36 11.54
C LYS A 663 4.34 31.99 11.90
N ASN A 664 4.31 32.85 12.91
CA ASN A 664 3.09 33.54 13.35
C ASN A 664 2.62 34.59 12.33
N GLN A 665 3.53 35.31 11.67
CA GLN A 665 3.18 36.25 10.59
C GLN A 665 2.60 35.51 9.37
N ALA A 666 3.27 34.47 8.89
CA ALA A 666 2.82 33.69 7.73
C ALA A 666 1.44 33.06 7.96
N LYS A 667 1.19 32.54 9.17
CA LYS A 667 -0.13 32.05 9.57
C LYS A 667 -1.20 33.14 9.51
N ARG A 668 -0.92 34.34 10.03
CA ARG A 668 -1.86 35.47 10.04
C ARG A 668 -2.17 36.00 8.64
N GLU A 669 -1.20 35.93 7.73
CA GLU A 669 -1.39 36.29 6.32
C GLU A 669 -2.24 35.23 5.59
N ALA A 670 -2.01 33.94 5.83
CA ALA A 670 -2.86 32.86 5.32
C ALA A 670 -4.32 32.95 5.86
N GLU A 671 -4.52 33.13 7.17
CA GLU A 671 -5.85 33.35 7.77
C GLU A 671 -6.57 34.57 7.16
N LYS A 672 -5.84 35.62 6.76
CA LYS A 672 -6.41 36.79 6.07
C LYS A 672 -6.77 36.48 4.60
N GLN A 673 -5.99 35.65 3.92
CA GLN A 673 -6.23 35.26 2.52
C GLN A 673 -7.40 34.28 2.40
N GLU A 674 -7.49 33.28 3.26
CA GLU A 674 -8.63 32.36 3.34
C GLU A 674 -9.96 33.11 3.52
N MET A 675 -9.93 34.17 4.33
CA MET A 675 -11.08 35.04 4.63
C MET A 675 -11.47 36.04 3.53
N ALA A 676 -10.68 36.18 2.45
CA ALA A 676 -10.93 37.18 1.41
C ALA A 676 -12.09 36.81 0.47
N ASP A 677 -12.22 35.53 0.10
CA ASP A 677 -13.20 35.08 -0.91
C ASP A 677 -14.57 34.67 -0.32
N ILE A 678 -14.84 34.98 0.94
CA ILE A 678 -16.06 34.52 1.63
C ILE A 678 -17.18 35.53 1.40
N VAL A 679 -18.14 35.15 0.55
CA VAL A 679 -19.37 35.93 0.34
C VAL A 679 -20.22 35.87 1.62
N VAL A 680 -20.44 37.02 2.25
CA VAL A 680 -21.28 37.12 3.46
C VAL A 680 -22.74 36.89 3.06
N GLN A 681 -23.33 35.80 3.56
CA GLN A 681 -24.72 35.43 3.30
C GLN A 681 -25.73 36.27 4.11
N ASP A 682 -26.94 36.37 3.57
CA ASP A 682 -28.11 36.85 4.30
C ASP A 682 -28.51 35.94 5.47
N LYS A 683 -29.35 36.47 6.36
CA LYS A 683 -29.79 35.72 7.55
C LYS A 683 -30.95 34.79 7.24
N LEU A 684 -30.81 33.54 7.68
CA LEU A 684 -31.85 32.52 7.63
C LEU A 684 -33.11 32.95 8.43
N VAL A 685 -34.28 32.81 7.82
CA VAL A 685 -35.58 33.23 8.36
C VAL A 685 -36.31 32.02 8.96
N GLU A 686 -36.45 32.05 10.28
CA GLU A 686 -37.08 30.96 11.06
C GLU A 686 -38.60 30.92 10.87
N ILE A 687 -39.17 29.72 10.69
CA ILE A 687 -40.63 29.51 10.66
C ILE A 687 -41.22 29.86 12.04
N ARG A 688 -42.12 30.85 12.07
CA ARG A 688 -42.82 31.27 13.30
C ARG A 688 -44.27 30.79 13.27
N GLY A 689 -44.68 30.03 14.30
CA GLY A 689 -46.07 29.60 14.51
C GLY A 689 -46.40 28.15 14.12
N ARG A 690 -45.50 27.45 13.41
CA ARG A 690 -45.50 25.99 13.25
C ARG A 690 -44.16 25.42 13.72
N ARG A 691 -44.13 24.12 14.05
CA ARG A 691 -42.85 23.40 14.20
C ARG A 691 -42.25 23.19 12.80
N PRO A 692 -40.93 23.39 12.61
CA PRO A 692 -40.28 23.06 11.35
C PRO A 692 -40.28 21.55 11.12
N VAL A 693 -40.02 21.13 9.87
CA VAL A 693 -39.65 19.74 9.57
C VAL A 693 -38.23 19.53 10.11
N GLN A 694 -38.04 18.46 10.89
CA GLN A 694 -36.77 18.12 11.54
C GLN A 694 -36.33 16.72 11.12
N LEU A 695 -35.06 16.54 10.75
CA LEU A 695 -34.37 15.25 10.71
C LEU A 695 -33.50 15.11 11.96
N ARG A 696 -33.52 13.95 12.60
CA ARG A 696 -32.92 13.73 13.93
C ARG A 696 -31.81 12.69 13.92
N ASP A 697 -30.97 12.82 14.94
CA ASP A 697 -29.81 11.96 15.20
C ASP A 697 -28.79 11.98 14.06
N VAL A 698 -28.53 13.18 13.52
CA VAL A 698 -27.72 13.42 12.31
C VAL A 698 -26.35 14.02 12.68
N PHE A 699 -25.28 13.57 12.04
CA PHE A 699 -23.95 14.18 12.14
C PHE A 699 -23.67 15.07 10.92
N ALA A 700 -22.94 16.17 11.13
CA ALA A 700 -22.57 17.12 10.07
C ALA A 700 -21.07 17.07 9.77
N ARG A 701 -20.69 16.92 8.49
CA ARG A 701 -19.33 17.10 7.98
C ARG A 701 -19.27 18.37 7.12
N PRO A 702 -18.23 19.22 7.23
CA PRO A 702 -17.15 19.18 8.21
C PRO A 702 -17.63 19.46 9.65
N ASP A 703 -16.98 18.84 10.65
CA ASP A 703 -17.40 18.99 12.06
C ASP A 703 -17.34 20.45 12.56
N VAL A 704 -18.45 20.91 13.13
CA VAL A 704 -18.56 22.23 13.79
C VAL A 704 -17.79 22.27 15.12
N VAL A 705 -17.68 21.12 15.81
CA VAL A 705 -17.10 20.99 17.15
C VAL A 705 -16.27 19.71 17.23
N GLY A 706 -15.05 19.79 17.77
CA GLY A 706 -14.15 18.63 17.97
C GLY A 706 -14.59 17.63 19.06
N LYS A 707 -15.89 17.52 19.34
CA LYS A 707 -16.51 16.47 20.13
C LYS A 707 -17.76 16.02 19.38
N ARG A 708 -17.69 14.82 18.81
CA ARG A 708 -18.77 14.20 18.03
C ARG A 708 -20.03 14.02 18.88
N ALA A 709 -21.12 14.66 18.48
CA ALA A 709 -22.47 14.44 19.01
C ALA A 709 -23.49 14.66 17.87
N PRO A 710 -24.57 13.85 17.81
CA PRO A 710 -25.59 14.01 16.79
C PRO A 710 -26.46 15.24 17.08
N GLY A 711 -26.90 15.94 16.03
CA GLY A 711 -27.77 17.12 16.11
C GLY A 711 -29.08 16.95 15.34
N GLU A 712 -29.83 18.05 15.24
CA GLU A 712 -31.07 18.14 14.47
C GLU A 712 -30.85 19.05 13.24
N LEU A 713 -31.40 18.65 12.09
CA LEU A 713 -31.43 19.42 10.85
C LEU A 713 -32.87 19.89 10.59
N GLU A 714 -33.08 21.20 10.59
CA GLU A 714 -34.40 21.84 10.45
C GLU A 714 -34.57 22.50 9.08
N ILE A 715 -35.77 22.40 8.50
CA ILE A 715 -36.17 23.16 7.30
C ILE A 715 -36.85 24.47 7.72
N HIS A 716 -36.47 25.58 7.09
CA HIS A 716 -36.98 26.94 7.32
C HIS A 716 -37.37 27.61 5.99
N THR A 717 -37.93 28.83 6.02
CA THR A 717 -38.60 29.43 4.83
C THR A 717 -37.68 29.83 3.67
N ASN A 718 -36.36 29.91 3.91
CA ASN A 718 -35.38 30.26 2.88
C ASN A 718 -34.08 29.44 2.98
N GLY A 719 -34.11 28.29 3.66
CA GLY A 719 -32.91 27.50 3.89
C GLY A 719 -33.06 26.40 4.94
N LEU A 720 -31.94 25.74 5.22
CA LEU A 720 -31.75 24.72 6.24
C LEU A 720 -30.96 25.26 7.44
N ARG A 721 -31.21 24.67 8.61
CA ARG A 721 -30.42 24.89 9.83
C ARG A 721 -29.98 23.57 10.45
N TYR A 722 -28.68 23.39 10.69
CA TYR A 722 -28.18 22.36 11.60
C TYR A 722 -27.91 22.95 12.99
N GLN A 723 -28.52 22.36 14.02
CA GLN A 723 -28.32 22.73 15.42
C GLN A 723 -27.62 21.61 16.21
N HIS A 724 -26.44 21.92 16.74
CA HIS A 724 -25.64 20.99 17.53
C HIS A 724 -26.01 21.06 19.03
N PRO A 725 -26.25 19.92 19.72
CA PRO A 725 -26.88 19.92 21.04
C PRO A 725 -26.00 20.53 22.14
N LEU A 726 -24.68 20.34 22.06
CA LEU A 726 -23.74 20.79 23.11
C LEU A 726 -23.46 22.30 23.06
N LYS A 727 -23.80 23.00 21.98
CA LYS A 727 -23.56 24.44 21.80
C LYS A 727 -24.55 25.07 20.82
N ARG A 728 -25.62 25.66 21.37
CA ARG A 728 -26.67 26.34 20.58
C ARG A 728 -26.17 27.56 19.78
N ASP A 729 -25.07 28.17 20.21
CA ASP A 729 -24.44 29.32 19.53
C ASP A 729 -23.66 28.92 18.26
N GLN A 730 -23.38 27.63 18.06
CA GLN A 730 -22.66 27.13 16.89
C GLN A 730 -23.60 26.29 16.00
N ARG A 731 -24.37 27.01 15.17
CA ARG A 731 -25.30 26.46 14.17
C ARG A 731 -24.72 26.61 12.76
N ILE A 732 -25.12 25.74 11.83
CA ILE A 732 -24.91 25.96 10.39
C ILE A 732 -26.23 26.47 9.83
N ASP A 733 -26.24 27.70 9.30
CA ASP A 733 -27.35 28.23 8.50
C ASP A 733 -26.97 28.08 7.01
N ILE A 734 -27.84 27.52 6.17
CA ILE A 734 -27.60 27.32 4.73
C ILE A 734 -28.81 27.84 3.94
N LEU A 735 -28.65 28.91 3.16
CA LEU A 735 -29.73 29.45 2.32
C LEU A 735 -29.97 28.61 1.05
N PHE A 736 -31.23 28.40 0.66
CA PHE A 736 -31.58 27.67 -0.57
C PHE A 736 -30.93 28.30 -1.82
N SER A 737 -30.87 29.64 -1.88
CA SER A 737 -30.25 30.38 -3.00
C SER A 737 -28.78 30.03 -3.24
N ASN A 738 -28.04 29.63 -2.19
CA ASN A 738 -26.64 29.25 -2.28
C ASN A 738 -26.41 27.74 -2.49
N ILE A 739 -27.45 26.90 -2.36
CA ILE A 739 -27.37 25.50 -2.74
C ILE A 739 -27.28 25.40 -4.27
N ARG A 740 -26.46 24.47 -4.77
CA ARG A 740 -26.36 24.13 -6.19
C ARG A 740 -27.01 22.78 -6.46
N HIS A 741 -26.54 21.73 -5.79
CA HIS A 741 -27.06 20.36 -5.91
C HIS A 741 -27.31 19.78 -4.52
N VAL A 742 -28.29 18.88 -4.41
CA VAL A 742 -28.59 18.10 -3.21
C VAL A 742 -28.60 16.62 -3.60
N PHE A 743 -27.70 15.83 -3.02
CA PHE A 743 -27.61 14.39 -3.29
C PHE A 743 -28.12 13.60 -2.09
N PHE A 744 -29.06 12.68 -2.32
CA PHE A 744 -29.48 11.68 -1.34
C PHE A 744 -28.87 10.32 -1.70
N GLN A 745 -28.05 9.78 -0.80
CA GLN A 745 -27.44 8.45 -0.97
C GLN A 745 -27.96 7.49 0.12
N PRO A 746 -28.58 6.36 -0.27
CA PRO A 746 -29.13 5.37 0.66
C PRO A 746 -28.06 4.42 1.23
N CYS A 747 -28.28 3.90 2.44
CA CYS A 747 -27.39 2.96 3.13
C CYS A 747 -27.62 1.49 2.71
N ASP A 748 -27.91 1.23 1.44
CA ASP A 748 -28.18 -0.14 0.96
C ASP A 748 -26.86 -0.94 0.91
N HIS A 749 -25.84 -0.39 0.24
CA HIS A 749 -24.47 -0.94 0.18
C HIS A 749 -23.46 -0.18 1.05
N GLU A 750 -23.88 0.91 1.71
CA GLU A 750 -23.01 1.83 2.47
C GLU A 750 -23.32 1.80 3.96
N LEU A 751 -22.29 2.01 4.81
CA LEU A 751 -22.45 2.03 6.28
C LEU A 751 -23.18 3.26 6.83
N ILE A 752 -23.40 4.27 5.98
CA ILE A 752 -24.06 5.54 6.32
C ILE A 752 -25.17 5.85 5.31
N VAL A 753 -26.27 6.42 5.79
CA VAL A 753 -27.24 7.14 4.95
C VAL A 753 -26.87 8.62 5.01
N LEU A 754 -26.84 9.31 3.86
CA LEU A 754 -26.41 10.71 3.81
C LEU A 754 -27.26 11.57 2.87
N LEU A 755 -27.29 12.86 3.22
CA LEU A 755 -27.77 13.98 2.42
C LEU A 755 -26.58 14.94 2.25
N HIS A 756 -25.99 14.99 1.05
CA HIS A 756 -24.93 15.94 0.71
C HIS A 756 -25.56 17.19 0.09
N ILE A 757 -24.99 18.36 0.42
CA ILE A 757 -25.37 19.66 -0.13
C ILE A 757 -24.11 20.33 -0.68
N HIS A 758 -24.07 20.53 -2.00
CA HIS A 758 -23.00 21.25 -2.68
C HIS A 758 -23.40 22.72 -2.87
N LEU A 759 -22.53 23.66 -2.51
CA LEU A 759 -22.82 25.08 -2.46
C LEU A 759 -22.12 25.88 -3.58
N LYS A 760 -22.82 26.88 -4.11
CA LYS A 760 -22.32 27.83 -5.12
C LYS A 760 -21.14 28.64 -4.57
N ASN A 761 -21.34 29.34 -3.44
CA ASN A 761 -20.30 30.09 -2.73
C ASN A 761 -19.86 29.35 -1.46
N PHE A 762 -18.57 29.47 -1.13
CA PHE A 762 -17.99 28.94 0.10
C PHE A 762 -18.65 29.54 1.36
N ILE A 763 -18.86 28.72 2.39
CA ILE A 763 -19.23 29.19 3.74
C ILE A 763 -18.24 28.70 4.80
N MET A 764 -18.25 29.34 5.97
CA MET A 764 -17.42 28.96 7.11
C MET A 764 -18.18 28.03 8.06
N VAL A 765 -17.80 26.75 8.06
CA VAL A 765 -18.28 25.76 9.02
C VAL A 765 -17.25 25.62 10.14
N GLY A 766 -17.52 26.28 11.27
CA GLY A 766 -16.66 26.30 12.47
C GLY A 766 -15.33 27.04 12.26
N LYS A 767 -14.36 26.38 11.62
CA LYS A 767 -13.06 26.93 11.21
C LYS A 767 -12.68 26.62 9.75
N LYS A 768 -13.48 25.83 9.04
CA LYS A 768 -13.18 25.40 7.66
C LYS A 768 -14.05 26.17 6.67
N LYS A 769 -13.41 26.74 5.65
CA LYS A 769 -14.05 27.22 4.41
C LYS A 769 -14.41 26.00 3.57
N THR A 770 -15.68 25.84 3.19
CA THR A 770 -16.14 24.69 2.39
C THR A 770 -17.26 25.09 1.42
N LYS A 771 -17.34 24.41 0.26
CA LYS A 771 -18.55 24.36 -0.58
C LYS A 771 -19.43 23.17 -0.21
N ASP A 772 -18.84 22.11 0.32
CA ASP A 772 -19.48 20.82 0.51
C ASP A 772 -19.84 20.59 1.97
N ILE A 773 -21.09 20.16 2.22
CA ILE A 773 -21.60 19.87 3.56
C ILE A 773 -22.43 18.59 3.50
N GLN A 774 -22.14 17.63 4.38
CA GLN A 774 -22.87 16.36 4.46
C GLN A 774 -23.58 16.22 5.79
N PHE A 775 -24.83 15.77 5.73
CA PHE A 775 -25.66 15.42 6.87
C PHE A 775 -25.91 13.90 6.81
N TYR A 776 -25.34 13.14 7.75
CA TYR A 776 -25.31 11.68 7.68
C TYR A 776 -25.69 11.00 9.00
N ARG A 777 -26.16 9.74 8.92
CA ARG A 777 -26.42 8.88 10.07
C ARG A 777 -25.86 7.48 9.78
N GLU A 778 -25.19 6.89 10.76
CA GLU A 778 -24.65 5.51 10.66
C GLU A 778 -25.81 4.50 10.74
N ALA A 779 -25.73 3.46 9.92
CA ALA A 779 -26.79 2.45 9.82
C ALA A 779 -26.67 1.36 10.90
N SER A 780 -25.44 1.02 11.28
CA SER A 780 -25.10 0.05 12.31
C SER A 780 -24.65 0.73 13.62
N ASP A 781 -25.16 0.26 14.75
CA ASP A 781 -24.70 0.72 16.06
C ASP A 781 -23.32 0.12 16.36
N ALA A 782 -22.26 0.93 16.27
CA ALA A 782 -20.93 0.52 16.74
C ALA A 782 -20.87 0.22 18.26
N THR A 783 -21.94 0.51 19.01
CA THR A 783 -22.08 0.22 20.44
C THR A 783 -22.51 -1.22 20.71
N ALA A 784 -21.80 -2.20 20.13
CA ALA A 784 -21.76 -3.56 20.63
C ALA A 784 -20.83 -3.62 21.87
N ASP A 785 -21.28 -2.98 22.95
CA ASP A 785 -20.64 -2.73 24.26
C ASP A 785 -19.33 -3.51 24.55
N GLU A 786 -18.22 -2.76 24.67
CA GLU A 786 -16.89 -3.29 25.04
C GLU A 786 -16.86 -3.88 26.47
N THR A 787 -17.91 -3.68 27.27
CA THR A 787 -18.07 -4.30 28.59
C THR A 787 -18.42 -5.79 28.44
N GLY A 788 -17.39 -6.63 28.28
CA GLY A 788 -17.49 -8.07 27.98
C GLY A 788 -18.24 -8.93 29.01
N ASN A 789 -19.58 -8.83 29.04
CA ASN A 789 -20.47 -9.52 29.97
C ASN A 789 -21.78 -10.00 29.29
N ARG A 790 -21.70 -10.42 28.03
CA ARG A 790 -22.80 -11.20 27.41
C ARG A 790 -22.82 -12.61 28.01
N ARG A 791 -23.89 -12.91 28.75
CA ARG A 791 -24.22 -14.28 29.19
C ARG A 791 -24.33 -15.20 27.98
N ARG A 792 -24.01 -16.49 28.16
CA ARG A 792 -24.17 -17.53 27.13
C ARG A 792 -25.62 -17.60 26.64
N TYR A 793 -25.92 -16.93 25.53
CA TYR A 793 -26.96 -17.39 24.62
C TYR A 793 -26.41 -18.58 23.82
N ARG A 794 -27.26 -19.56 23.54
CA ARG A 794 -26.95 -20.62 22.58
C ARG A 794 -27.24 -20.05 21.21
N TYR A 795 -26.21 -19.56 20.52
CA TYR A 795 -26.36 -19.27 19.10
C TYR A 795 -26.73 -20.56 18.35
N GLY A 796 -27.71 -20.40 17.49
CA GLY A 796 -28.12 -21.31 16.43
C GLY A 796 -28.73 -20.45 15.32
N ASP A 797 -28.87 -21.01 14.13
CA ASP A 797 -28.95 -20.26 12.88
C ASP A 797 -30.17 -19.30 12.80
N GLU A 798 -31.23 -19.54 13.58
CA GLU A 798 -32.38 -18.62 13.73
C GLU A 798 -32.02 -17.25 14.37
N ASP A 799 -31.14 -17.21 15.37
CA ASP A 799 -30.74 -15.96 16.06
C ASP A 799 -29.97 -15.03 15.11
N GLU A 800 -29.15 -15.61 14.22
CA GLU A 800 -28.34 -14.88 13.23
C GLU A 800 -29.20 -14.38 12.06
N LEU A 801 -30.10 -15.23 11.55
CA LEU A 801 -31.10 -14.84 10.55
C LEU A 801 -32.03 -13.73 11.08
N GLN A 802 -32.44 -13.78 12.36
CA GLN A 802 -33.24 -12.71 12.95
C GLN A 802 -32.46 -11.40 13.05
N ALA A 803 -31.21 -11.43 13.50
CA ALA A 803 -30.36 -10.25 13.59
C ALA A 803 -30.17 -9.58 12.22
N GLU A 804 -29.92 -10.37 11.17
CA GLU A 804 -29.78 -9.86 9.80
C GLU A 804 -31.09 -9.22 9.29
N GLN A 805 -32.24 -9.87 9.54
CA GLN A 805 -33.54 -9.29 9.21
C GLN A 805 -33.84 -7.98 9.97
N GLU A 806 -33.43 -7.87 11.22
CA GLU A 806 -33.59 -6.63 12.00
C GLU A 806 -32.69 -5.50 11.47
N GLU A 807 -31.47 -5.81 11.03
CA GLU A 807 -30.61 -4.82 10.35
C GLU A 807 -31.19 -4.39 9.00
N ARG A 808 -31.62 -5.33 8.14
CA ARG A 808 -32.29 -5.01 6.85
C ARG A 808 -33.51 -4.11 7.07
N LYS A 809 -34.34 -4.40 8.08
CA LYS A 809 -35.50 -3.56 8.47
C LYS A 809 -35.07 -2.18 8.99
N ARG A 810 -33.96 -2.07 9.72
CA ARG A 810 -33.39 -0.80 10.19
C ARG A 810 -32.89 0.06 9.02
N ARG A 811 -32.09 -0.50 8.10
CA ARG A 811 -31.58 0.18 6.89
C ARG A 811 -32.72 0.74 6.03
N ALA A 812 -33.72 -0.09 5.71
CA ALA A 812 -34.89 0.33 4.95
C ALA A 812 -35.66 1.49 5.60
N LYS A 813 -35.83 1.47 6.93
CA LYS A 813 -36.47 2.56 7.68
C LYS A 813 -35.64 3.85 7.68
N LEU A 814 -34.32 3.74 7.79
CA LEU A 814 -33.37 4.86 7.69
C LEU A 814 -33.44 5.55 6.32
N ASN A 815 -33.42 4.76 5.24
CA ASN A 815 -33.56 5.25 3.87
C ASN A 815 -34.93 5.91 3.64
N GLN A 816 -36.01 5.35 4.18
CA GLN A 816 -37.35 5.95 4.11
C GLN A 816 -37.44 7.30 4.84
N GLU A 817 -36.77 7.45 6.00
CA GLU A 817 -36.76 8.70 6.77
C GLU A 817 -36.00 9.82 6.04
N PHE A 818 -34.80 9.54 5.54
CA PHE A 818 -34.00 10.51 4.78
C PHE A 818 -34.67 10.87 3.45
N ARG A 819 -35.18 9.89 2.68
CA ARG A 819 -35.91 10.13 1.42
C ARG A 819 -37.15 11.00 1.63
N ARG A 820 -37.88 10.78 2.74
CA ARG A 820 -39.02 11.62 3.12
C ARG A 820 -38.58 13.06 3.45
N PHE A 821 -37.53 13.24 4.24
CA PHE A 821 -37.02 14.57 4.56
C PHE A 821 -36.55 15.32 3.31
N ALA A 822 -35.86 14.63 2.40
CA ALA A 822 -35.41 15.19 1.13
C ALA A 822 -36.58 15.60 0.22
N GLN A 823 -37.66 14.81 0.14
CA GLN A 823 -38.85 15.24 -0.60
C GLN A 823 -39.53 16.46 0.06
N GLN A 824 -39.57 16.52 1.39
CA GLN A 824 -40.07 17.70 2.12
C GLN A 824 -39.16 18.94 1.99
N LEU A 825 -37.91 18.79 1.55
CA LEU A 825 -37.02 19.90 1.19
C LEU A 825 -37.38 20.47 -0.19
N VAL A 826 -37.75 19.63 -1.16
CA VAL A 826 -38.29 20.06 -2.46
C VAL A 826 -39.65 20.77 -2.26
N ASP A 827 -40.55 20.18 -1.46
CA ASP A 827 -41.86 20.75 -1.12
C ASP A 827 -41.79 22.12 -0.38
N GLN A 828 -40.62 22.52 0.12
CA GLN A 828 -40.40 23.79 0.84
C GLN A 828 -39.43 24.74 0.13
N SER A 829 -38.88 24.35 -1.02
CA SER A 829 -38.07 25.23 -1.88
C SER A 829 -38.87 25.84 -3.05
N ASP A 830 -40.20 25.64 -3.07
CA ASP A 830 -41.10 25.97 -4.18
C ASP A 830 -40.62 25.40 -5.54
N GLY A 831 -39.95 24.24 -5.52
CA GLY A 831 -39.39 23.59 -6.70
C GLY A 831 -38.07 24.19 -7.21
N GLN A 832 -37.38 25.03 -6.42
CA GLN A 832 -36.07 25.59 -6.79
C GLN A 832 -34.89 24.63 -6.56
N LEU A 833 -35.11 23.49 -5.89
CA LEU A 833 -34.10 22.48 -5.61
C LEU A 833 -34.65 21.11 -5.98
N GLU A 834 -33.90 20.37 -6.79
CA GLU A 834 -34.13 18.95 -7.02
C GLU A 834 -33.21 18.11 -6.10
N VAL A 835 -33.51 16.82 -5.96
CA VAL A 835 -32.71 15.89 -5.14
C VAL A 835 -32.32 14.70 -5.98
N ASP A 836 -31.04 14.65 -6.33
CA ASP A 836 -30.46 13.60 -7.15
C ASP A 836 -30.10 12.37 -6.30
N ILE A 837 -30.20 11.20 -6.90
CA ILE A 837 -29.79 9.92 -6.31
C ILE A 837 -28.70 9.33 -7.21
N PRO A 838 -27.46 9.13 -6.72
CA PRO A 838 -26.37 8.63 -7.55
C PRO A 838 -26.62 7.21 -8.06
N PHE A 839 -26.51 7.01 -9.37
CA PHE A 839 -26.66 5.72 -10.02
C PHE A 839 -25.44 4.86 -9.69
N ARG A 840 -25.62 3.80 -8.87
CA ARG A 840 -24.52 2.91 -8.48
C ARG A 840 -24.07 2.02 -9.63
N ASP A 841 -25.01 1.57 -10.45
CA ASP A 841 -24.79 0.57 -11.49
C ASP A 841 -24.01 1.13 -12.70
N LEU A 842 -23.94 2.46 -12.83
CA LEU A 842 -23.13 3.20 -13.80
C LEU A 842 -21.86 3.80 -13.14
N GLY A 843 -21.55 3.42 -11.90
CA GLY A 843 -20.42 3.92 -11.15
C GLY A 843 -19.14 3.13 -11.39
N PHE A 844 -17.99 3.80 -11.34
CA PHE A 844 -16.68 3.21 -11.59
C PHE A 844 -15.67 3.57 -10.49
N HIS A 845 -14.63 2.75 -10.37
CA HIS A 845 -13.50 3.04 -9.46
C HIS A 845 -12.48 3.96 -10.11
N GLY A 846 -11.99 4.94 -9.35
CA GLY A 846 -10.98 5.89 -9.78
C GLY A 846 -10.25 6.52 -8.61
N VAL A 847 -9.00 6.94 -8.84
CA VAL A 847 -8.13 7.56 -7.84
C VAL A 847 -8.27 9.08 -7.94
N SER A 848 -8.86 9.69 -6.90
CA SER A 848 -8.86 11.15 -6.74
C SER A 848 -8.39 11.54 -5.35
N TYR A 849 -7.79 12.72 -5.21
CA TYR A 849 -7.10 13.17 -3.99
C TYR A 849 -6.11 12.14 -3.39
N ARG A 850 -5.51 11.28 -4.24
CA ARG A 850 -4.61 10.15 -3.89
C ARG A 850 -5.27 8.95 -3.18
N ALA A 851 -6.59 8.81 -3.25
CA ALA A 851 -7.32 7.63 -2.76
C ALA A 851 -8.13 6.99 -3.89
N ASN A 852 -8.08 5.65 -4.02
CA ASN A 852 -9.05 4.93 -4.85
C ASN A 852 -10.42 4.97 -4.14
N VAL A 853 -11.39 5.53 -4.85
CA VAL A 853 -12.77 5.77 -4.41
C VAL A 853 -13.75 5.35 -5.50
N PHE A 854 -15.01 5.15 -5.15
CA PHE A 854 -16.07 4.85 -6.11
C PHE A 854 -16.77 6.13 -6.54
N PHE A 855 -16.73 6.42 -7.83
CA PHE A 855 -17.47 7.50 -8.48
C PHE A 855 -18.82 7.00 -8.95
N GLN A 856 -19.85 7.84 -8.82
CA GLN A 856 -21.22 7.54 -9.23
C GLN A 856 -21.76 8.70 -10.05
N PRO A 857 -22.24 8.49 -11.28
CA PRO A 857 -22.93 9.52 -12.03
C PRO A 857 -24.32 9.79 -11.43
N THR A 858 -24.83 10.98 -11.72
CA THR A 858 -26.19 11.45 -11.44
C THR A 858 -26.78 12.02 -12.74
N THR A 859 -27.89 12.71 -12.65
CA THR A 859 -28.53 13.50 -13.71
C THR A 859 -27.62 14.56 -14.35
N GLU A 860 -26.84 15.31 -13.54
CA GLU A 860 -26.00 16.43 -14.02
C GLU A 860 -24.54 16.39 -13.52
N CYS A 861 -24.21 15.49 -12.58
CA CYS A 861 -22.90 15.48 -11.90
C CYS A 861 -22.27 14.09 -11.83
N LEU A 862 -20.94 14.03 -11.86
CA LEU A 862 -20.18 12.87 -11.36
C LEU A 862 -19.80 13.13 -9.90
N VAL A 863 -20.19 12.25 -8.98
CA VAL A 863 -20.03 12.46 -7.54
C VAL A 863 -19.36 11.31 -6.82
N GLN A 864 -18.65 11.64 -5.76
CA GLN A 864 -18.09 10.72 -4.79
C GLN A 864 -18.33 11.30 -3.39
N LEU A 865 -19.16 10.62 -2.61
CA LEU A 865 -19.77 11.15 -1.39
C LEU A 865 -19.49 10.29 -0.13
N THR A 866 -18.93 9.10 -0.28
CA THR A 866 -18.80 8.11 0.81
C THR A 866 -17.57 8.37 1.70
N GLU A 867 -16.39 8.46 1.10
CA GLU A 867 -15.12 8.84 1.75
C GLU A 867 -14.89 10.38 1.73
N THR A 868 -13.91 10.87 2.50
CA THR A 868 -13.50 12.29 2.52
C THR A 868 -12.00 12.43 2.19
N PRO A 869 -11.54 13.32 1.29
CA PRO A 869 -12.29 14.39 0.62
C PRO A 869 -13.43 13.89 -0.26
N VAL A 870 -14.43 14.76 -0.47
CA VAL A 870 -15.55 14.52 -1.37
C VAL A 870 -15.26 15.18 -2.72
N ALA A 871 -15.73 14.58 -3.80
CA ALA A 871 -15.64 15.14 -5.14
C ALA A 871 -17.04 15.29 -5.75
N VAL A 872 -17.30 16.46 -6.33
CA VAL A 872 -18.53 16.78 -7.06
C VAL A 872 -18.13 17.54 -8.31
N PHE A 873 -18.34 16.92 -9.47
CA PHE A 873 -18.05 17.50 -10.78
C PHE A 873 -19.36 17.71 -11.52
N THR A 874 -19.83 18.96 -11.63
CA THR A 874 -21.02 19.30 -12.43
C THR A 874 -20.65 19.34 -13.91
N MET A 875 -21.30 18.54 -14.75
CA MET A 875 -20.97 18.44 -16.19
C MET A 875 -21.14 19.78 -16.91
N ALA A 876 -22.12 20.59 -16.50
CA ALA A 876 -22.34 21.94 -17.04
C ALA A 876 -21.16 22.92 -16.84
N ASP A 877 -20.24 22.66 -15.90
CA ASP A 877 -19.02 23.47 -15.68
C ASP A 877 -17.80 22.93 -16.47
N VAL A 878 -17.88 21.73 -17.03
CA VAL A 878 -16.82 21.13 -17.85
C VAL A 878 -16.84 21.76 -19.25
N GLU A 879 -15.67 22.14 -19.75
CA GLU A 879 -15.50 22.59 -21.13
C GLU A 879 -15.12 21.41 -22.05
N ILE A 880 -14.15 20.60 -21.61
CA ILE A 880 -13.68 19.38 -22.29
C ILE A 880 -13.20 18.34 -21.26
N ALA A 881 -13.37 17.06 -21.58
CA ALA A 881 -12.76 15.93 -20.88
C ALA A 881 -11.63 15.31 -21.72
N HIS A 882 -10.52 14.93 -21.12
CA HIS A 882 -9.43 14.23 -21.82
C HIS A 882 -9.11 12.89 -21.14
N LEU A 883 -9.03 11.84 -21.96
CA LEU A 883 -8.74 10.46 -21.56
C LEU A 883 -7.25 10.18 -21.82
N GLU A 884 -6.42 10.35 -20.79
CA GLU A 884 -4.97 10.14 -20.87
C GLU A 884 -4.60 8.65 -20.73
N ARG A 885 -3.54 8.25 -21.43
CA ARG A 885 -3.02 6.87 -21.47
C ARG A 885 -3.97 5.86 -22.09
N VAL A 886 -4.82 6.28 -23.04
CA VAL A 886 -5.59 5.35 -23.87
C VAL A 886 -4.65 4.80 -24.94
N GLN A 887 -4.02 3.67 -24.65
CA GLN A 887 -3.16 2.94 -25.60
C GLN A 887 -3.23 1.43 -25.35
N PHE A 888 -3.00 0.64 -26.41
CA PHE A 888 -3.07 -0.81 -26.34
C PHE A 888 -2.05 -1.40 -25.35
N GLY A 889 -2.50 -2.30 -24.48
CA GLY A 889 -1.66 -2.99 -23.50
C GLY A 889 -1.57 -2.35 -22.10
N LEU A 890 -2.03 -1.11 -21.91
CA LEU A 890 -2.24 -0.57 -20.55
C LEU A 890 -3.51 -1.13 -19.92
N LYS A 891 -3.51 -1.24 -18.57
CA LYS A 891 -4.67 -1.71 -17.80
C LYS A 891 -5.61 -0.59 -17.34
N ASN A 892 -5.12 0.64 -17.20
CA ASN A 892 -5.89 1.76 -16.68
C ASN A 892 -5.56 3.08 -17.41
N PHE A 893 -6.59 3.84 -17.77
CA PHE A 893 -6.46 5.23 -18.25
C PHE A 893 -6.57 6.22 -17.07
N ASP A 894 -6.33 7.50 -17.33
CA ASP A 894 -6.69 8.62 -16.44
C ASP A 894 -7.71 9.53 -17.15
N LEU A 895 -8.59 10.19 -16.40
CA LEU A 895 -9.58 11.14 -16.91
C LEU A 895 -9.32 12.53 -16.33
N VAL A 896 -9.20 13.54 -17.19
CA VAL A 896 -8.94 14.94 -16.83
C VAL A 896 -10.12 15.81 -17.24
N PHE A 897 -10.76 16.48 -16.28
CA PHE A 897 -11.80 17.48 -16.54
C PHE A 897 -11.20 18.89 -16.55
N VAL A 898 -11.34 19.58 -17.68
CA VAL A 898 -11.03 21.01 -17.81
C VAL A 898 -12.31 21.83 -17.61
N PHE A 899 -12.24 22.86 -16.78
CA PHE A 899 -13.39 23.68 -16.40
C PHE A 899 -13.49 24.97 -17.21
N LYS A 900 -14.73 25.48 -17.35
CA LYS A 900 -15.06 26.75 -18.03
C LYS A 900 -14.45 27.99 -17.38
N ASP A 901 -14.23 27.98 -16.06
CA ASP A 901 -13.36 28.96 -15.42
C ASP A 901 -11.92 28.44 -15.45
N PHE A 902 -11.14 28.85 -16.45
CA PHE A 902 -9.74 28.45 -16.61
C PHE A 902 -8.83 28.83 -15.42
N LYS A 903 -9.31 29.60 -14.42
CA LYS A 903 -8.59 29.83 -13.16
C LYS A 903 -8.70 28.66 -12.19
N GLN A 904 -9.72 27.82 -12.33
CA GLN A 904 -9.84 26.56 -11.60
C GLN A 904 -8.86 25.54 -12.23
N PRO A 905 -7.96 24.90 -11.44
CA PRO A 905 -7.10 23.87 -11.99
C PRO A 905 -7.94 22.68 -12.49
N PRO A 906 -7.53 22.01 -13.58
CA PRO A 906 -8.16 20.77 -14.03
C PRO A 906 -8.24 19.71 -12.93
N ALA A 907 -9.31 18.93 -12.94
CA ALA A 907 -9.50 17.84 -11.99
C ALA A 907 -9.11 16.51 -12.62
N HIS A 908 -8.30 15.72 -11.91
CA HIS A 908 -7.83 14.42 -12.36
C HIS A 908 -8.53 13.29 -11.58
N ILE A 909 -8.97 12.27 -12.32
CA ILE A 909 -9.43 10.97 -11.82
C ILE A 909 -8.53 9.91 -12.46
N ASN A 910 -7.56 9.42 -11.71
CA ASN A 910 -6.53 8.53 -12.23
C ASN A 910 -6.89 7.06 -12.08
N THR A 911 -6.21 6.18 -12.81
CA THR A 911 -6.27 4.72 -12.64
C THR A 911 -7.69 4.15 -12.80
N ILE A 912 -8.42 4.62 -13.81
CA ILE A 912 -9.73 4.07 -14.19
C ILE A 912 -9.50 2.80 -15.03
N PRO A 913 -10.10 1.64 -14.73
CA PRO A 913 -9.89 0.41 -15.50
C PRO A 913 -10.29 0.56 -16.96
N MET A 914 -9.48 0.06 -17.90
CA MET A 914 -9.78 0.12 -19.34
C MET A 914 -11.10 -0.55 -19.72
N THR A 915 -11.59 -1.52 -18.94
CA THR A 915 -12.93 -2.13 -19.09
C THR A 915 -14.10 -1.18 -18.80
N GLN A 916 -13.83 0.07 -18.41
CA GLN A 916 -14.82 1.13 -18.22
C GLN A 916 -14.66 2.24 -19.27
N LEU A 917 -13.72 2.14 -20.21
CA LEU A 917 -13.45 3.19 -21.20
C LEU A 917 -14.70 3.50 -22.03
N ASP A 918 -15.35 2.48 -22.59
CA ASP A 918 -16.53 2.68 -23.45
C ASP A 918 -17.75 3.17 -22.68
N HIS A 919 -17.93 2.71 -21.44
CA HIS A 919 -18.99 3.21 -20.55
C HIS A 919 -18.76 4.67 -20.14
N VAL A 920 -17.50 5.08 -19.94
CA VAL A 920 -17.15 6.48 -19.67
C VAL A 920 -17.31 7.34 -20.93
N LYS A 921 -16.90 6.85 -22.11
CA LYS A 921 -17.15 7.53 -23.41
C LYS A 921 -18.65 7.71 -23.66
N GLU A 922 -19.45 6.65 -23.49
CA GLU A 922 -20.92 6.68 -23.64
C GLU A 922 -21.59 7.63 -22.62
N TRP A 923 -21.15 7.62 -21.36
CA TRP A 923 -21.66 8.52 -20.34
C TRP A 923 -21.31 9.99 -20.63
N LEU A 924 -20.09 10.31 -21.05
CA LEU A 924 -19.69 11.67 -21.43
C LEU A 924 -20.48 12.18 -22.63
N ASP A 925 -20.69 11.33 -23.64
CA ASP A 925 -21.51 11.62 -24.82
C ASP A 925 -22.98 11.89 -24.44
N SER A 926 -23.54 11.09 -23.52
CA SER A 926 -24.91 11.27 -23.00
C SER A 926 -25.12 12.54 -22.15
N MET A 927 -24.05 13.26 -21.84
CA MET A 927 -24.01 14.46 -20.99
C MET A 927 -23.61 15.73 -21.76
N ASP A 928 -23.58 15.68 -23.09
CA ASP A 928 -23.12 16.77 -24.00
C ASP A 928 -21.70 17.29 -23.67
N VAL A 929 -20.84 16.42 -23.11
CA VAL A 929 -19.44 16.70 -22.81
C VAL A 929 -18.59 16.25 -24.00
N VAL A 930 -17.85 17.21 -24.58
CA VAL A 930 -16.82 16.89 -25.58
C VAL A 930 -15.69 16.15 -24.87
N PHE A 931 -15.29 15.02 -25.43
CA PHE A 931 -14.10 14.31 -24.96
C PHE A 931 -13.06 14.09 -26.07
N SER A 932 -11.81 13.94 -25.65
CA SER A 932 -10.68 13.52 -26.47
C SER A 932 -9.90 12.42 -25.75
N GLU A 933 -9.02 11.73 -26.48
CA GLU A 933 -8.14 10.71 -25.92
C GLU A 933 -6.70 10.88 -26.39
N GLY A 934 -5.75 10.32 -25.64
CA GLY A 934 -4.33 10.40 -25.98
C GLY A 934 -3.49 9.35 -25.25
N PRO A 935 -2.36 8.90 -25.83
CA PRO A 935 -1.52 7.84 -25.26
C PRO A 935 -0.65 8.31 -24.07
N VAL A 936 -0.47 9.62 -23.90
CA VAL A 936 0.43 10.23 -22.91
C VAL A 936 -0.31 11.16 -21.94
N ASN A 937 0.27 11.42 -20.76
CA ASN A 937 -0.23 12.44 -19.83
C ASN A 937 0.30 13.83 -20.23
N LEU A 938 -0.57 14.83 -20.31
CA LEU A 938 -0.23 16.17 -20.79
C LEU A 938 0.18 17.11 -19.64
N ASN A 939 1.03 18.10 -19.94
CA ASN A 939 1.41 19.14 -18.97
C ASN A 939 0.33 20.23 -18.87
N TRP A 940 -0.80 19.89 -18.25
CA TRP A 940 -1.92 20.81 -18.00
C TRP A 940 -1.52 22.10 -17.28
N THR A 941 -0.45 22.08 -16.48
CA THR A 941 0.08 23.29 -15.80
C THR A 941 0.80 24.25 -16.74
N ALA A 942 1.30 23.77 -17.89
CA ALA A 942 1.78 24.60 -18.98
C ALA A 942 0.61 25.05 -19.89
N ILE A 943 -0.23 24.11 -20.34
CA ILE A 943 -1.36 24.38 -21.24
C ILE A 943 -2.30 25.46 -20.62
N MET A 944 -2.73 25.27 -19.38
CA MET A 944 -3.61 26.23 -18.70
C MET A 944 -2.93 27.59 -18.45
N LYS A 945 -1.60 27.66 -18.38
CA LYS A 945 -0.90 28.95 -18.30
C LYS A 945 -1.02 29.72 -19.61
N THR A 946 -0.87 29.05 -20.75
CA THR A 946 -1.05 29.65 -22.09
C THR A 946 -2.50 30.11 -22.28
N VAL A 947 -3.47 29.24 -21.99
CA VAL A 947 -4.91 29.57 -22.08
C VAL A 947 -5.31 30.72 -21.14
N GLN A 948 -4.72 30.81 -19.94
CA GLN A 948 -4.94 31.95 -19.02
C GLN A 948 -4.26 33.25 -19.48
N GLN A 949 -3.24 33.19 -20.34
CA GLN A 949 -2.51 34.37 -20.81
C GLN A 949 -3.26 35.09 -21.94
N ASP A 950 -3.77 34.34 -22.93
CA ASP A 950 -4.66 34.88 -23.96
C ASP A 950 -5.72 33.84 -24.40
N PRO A 951 -6.92 33.82 -23.76
CA PRO A 951 -8.02 32.96 -24.17
C PRO A 951 -8.57 33.29 -25.56
N ALA A 952 -8.42 34.53 -26.03
CA ALA A 952 -8.98 34.97 -27.30
C ALA A 952 -8.10 34.51 -28.48
N ALA A 953 -6.77 34.54 -28.34
CA ALA A 953 -5.85 33.92 -29.28
C ALA A 953 -6.08 32.40 -29.35
N PHE A 954 -6.14 31.72 -28.18
CA PHE A 954 -6.35 30.28 -28.11
C PHE A 954 -7.56 29.78 -28.92
N PHE A 955 -8.73 30.42 -28.80
CA PHE A 955 -9.90 30.04 -29.60
C PHE A 955 -9.87 30.49 -31.08
N GLN A 956 -8.98 31.41 -31.47
CA GLN A 956 -8.72 31.72 -32.88
C GLN A 956 -7.80 30.68 -33.53
N ASP A 957 -6.77 30.22 -32.81
CA ASP A 957 -5.75 29.29 -33.28
C ASP A 957 -6.18 27.80 -33.19
N GLY A 958 -7.48 27.52 -33.33
CA GLY A 958 -8.05 26.16 -33.32
C GLY A 958 -8.50 25.63 -31.95
N GLY A 959 -8.21 26.33 -30.85
CA GLY A 959 -8.69 25.98 -29.49
C GLY A 959 -8.27 24.59 -29.05
N TRP A 960 -9.25 23.72 -28.78
CA TRP A 960 -9.00 22.33 -28.37
C TRP A 960 -8.72 21.36 -29.54
N GLY A 961 -8.64 21.84 -30.79
CA GLY A 961 -8.39 21.02 -31.97
C GLY A 961 -7.13 20.13 -31.88
N PHE A 962 -6.07 20.62 -31.24
CA PHE A 962 -4.82 19.86 -31.05
C PHE A 962 -4.98 18.58 -30.20
N LEU A 963 -6.11 18.38 -29.52
CA LEU A 963 -6.45 17.15 -28.80
C LEU A 963 -7.32 16.18 -29.63
N LEU A 964 -7.69 16.54 -30.87
CA LEU A 964 -8.70 15.85 -31.68
C LEU A 964 -8.19 15.38 -33.05
N GLU A 965 -6.96 15.72 -33.45
CA GLU A 965 -6.45 15.50 -34.81
C GLU A 965 -5.57 14.25 -35.00
N GLU A 966 -5.17 13.53 -33.94
CA GLU A 966 -4.32 12.32 -34.03
C GLU A 966 -5.08 11.01 -34.38
N GLY A 967 -6.40 11.08 -34.64
CA GLY A 967 -7.27 9.90 -34.64
C GLY A 967 -7.48 9.13 -35.97
N ASP A 968 -6.96 9.60 -37.11
CA ASP A 968 -7.50 9.18 -38.43
C ASP A 968 -6.43 9.04 -39.55
N SER A 969 -5.41 8.20 -39.36
CA SER A 969 -4.54 7.74 -40.47
C SER A 969 -3.81 6.40 -40.25
N GLU A 970 -4.50 5.26 -40.35
CA GLU A 970 -3.82 4.01 -40.75
C GLU A 970 -3.60 4.03 -42.28
N GLY A 971 -2.37 4.33 -42.70
CA GLY A 971 -1.98 4.36 -44.11
C GLY A 971 -0.51 4.01 -44.31
N ASP A 972 -0.24 2.86 -44.92
CA ASP A 972 1.12 2.33 -45.13
C ASP A 972 1.94 3.19 -46.12
N SER A 973 2.92 3.92 -45.60
CA SER A 973 3.98 4.55 -46.39
C SER A 973 5.26 4.74 -45.59
N GLU A 974 6.35 4.10 -46.02
CA GLU A 974 7.71 4.33 -45.50
C GLU A 974 8.14 5.78 -45.74
N MET A 975 8.33 6.59 -44.68
CA MET A 975 9.14 7.82 -44.76
C MET A 975 9.69 8.28 -43.41
N GLU A 976 10.85 8.92 -43.51
CA GLU A 976 11.86 9.21 -42.50
C GLU A 976 11.40 10.12 -41.34
N GLU A 977 12.00 9.93 -40.16
CA GLU A 977 11.81 10.79 -38.97
C GLU A 977 12.49 12.16 -39.16
N GLU A 978 11.75 13.17 -39.63
CA GLU A 978 12.14 14.58 -39.50
C GLU A 978 11.25 15.30 -38.46
N GLU A 979 11.82 15.60 -37.28
CA GLU A 979 11.16 16.44 -36.26
C GLU A 979 10.88 17.84 -36.83
N SER A 980 9.61 18.26 -36.82
CA SER A 980 9.21 19.58 -37.33
C SER A 980 9.53 20.69 -36.32
N GLU A 981 10.49 21.55 -36.66
CA GLU A 981 10.91 22.68 -35.82
C GLU A 981 9.75 23.66 -35.49
N PHE A 982 9.67 24.07 -34.22
CA PHE A 982 8.92 25.27 -33.83
C PHE A 982 9.90 26.42 -33.59
N GLU A 983 10.24 27.17 -34.66
CA GLU A 983 11.26 28.23 -34.62
C GLU A 983 10.95 29.30 -33.54
N ILE A 984 11.80 29.38 -32.51
CA ILE A 984 11.89 30.57 -31.66
C ILE A 984 12.78 31.59 -32.38
N SER A 985 12.16 32.66 -32.90
CA SER A 985 12.88 33.76 -33.57
C SER A 985 13.85 34.47 -32.61
N GLY A 986 15.14 34.13 -32.70
CA GLY A 986 16.15 34.57 -31.74
C GLY A 986 16.63 36.02 -31.91
N SER A 987 17.01 36.66 -30.80
CA SER A 987 17.92 37.81 -30.82
C SER A 987 18.74 37.97 -29.53
N ASP A 988 19.99 37.52 -29.62
CA ASP A 988 21.20 38.11 -29.01
C ASP A 988 21.26 38.39 -27.49
N PHE A 989 21.55 37.34 -26.72
CA PHE A 989 22.64 37.33 -25.73
C PHE A 989 23.05 35.87 -25.49
N GLY A 990 24.30 35.47 -25.33
CA GLY A 990 25.53 36.25 -25.12
C GLY A 990 26.38 35.42 -24.15
N SER A 991 27.33 34.64 -24.66
CA SER A 991 27.91 33.51 -23.90
C SER A 991 28.83 33.95 -22.76
N GLU A 992 28.47 33.63 -21.53
CA GLU A 992 29.43 33.49 -20.44
C GLU A 992 29.05 32.33 -19.52
N VAL A 993 30.03 31.51 -19.15
CA VAL A 993 29.80 30.24 -18.45
C VAL A 993 29.54 30.46 -16.96
N SER A 994 28.34 30.09 -16.50
CA SER A 994 28.02 30.06 -15.06
C SER A 994 27.06 28.92 -14.75
N SER A 995 27.53 28.02 -13.88
CA SER A 995 26.75 26.95 -13.27
C SER A 995 26.11 27.46 -11.97
N GLU A 996 24.81 27.73 -11.98
CA GLU A 996 24.01 27.83 -10.74
C GLU A 996 22.87 26.80 -10.79
N GLU A 997 22.84 25.91 -9.80
CA GLU A 997 21.77 24.93 -9.58
C GLU A 997 20.59 25.62 -8.87
N ASP A 998 19.39 25.58 -9.44
CA ASP A 998 18.19 26.07 -8.74
C ASP A 998 17.36 24.90 -8.19
N SER A 999 17.11 24.93 -6.89
CA SER A 999 16.63 23.77 -6.12
C SER A 999 15.31 24.06 -5.38
N GLU A 1000 14.20 23.50 -5.87
CA GLU A 1000 12.97 23.40 -5.06
C GLU A 1000 13.06 22.24 -4.06
N PHE A 1001 13.92 22.43 -3.06
CA PHE A 1001 13.91 21.64 -1.83
C PHE A 1001 12.55 21.75 -1.13
N SER A 1002 11.84 20.62 -1.03
CA SER A 1002 10.87 20.37 0.02
C SER A 1002 11.15 19.05 0.74
N SER A 1003 12.38 18.88 1.24
CA SER A 1003 12.81 17.92 2.27
C SER A 1003 12.40 16.44 2.08
N ALA A 1004 13.30 15.50 1.81
CA ALA A 1004 14.68 15.40 2.34
C ALA A 1004 15.71 14.93 1.29
N VAL A 1005 16.99 15.15 1.61
CA VAL A 1005 18.14 15.01 0.69
C VAL A 1005 18.77 13.60 0.69
N ALA A 1006 19.00 13.05 -0.51
CA ALA A 1006 20.24 12.40 -0.93
C ALA A 1006 20.21 12.01 -2.44
N THR A 1007 20.86 12.82 -3.28
CA THR A 1007 21.32 12.51 -4.65
C THR A 1007 22.84 12.19 -4.58
N GLU A 1008 23.55 11.56 -5.52
CA GLU A 1008 23.30 10.86 -6.81
C GLU A 1008 24.48 9.82 -6.96
N SER A 1009 24.46 8.77 -7.80
CA SER A 1009 24.79 8.73 -9.26
C SER A 1009 26.09 9.49 -9.66
N GLU A 1010 26.97 9.01 -10.56
CA GLU A 1010 26.95 7.80 -11.41
C GLU A 1010 28.36 7.39 -11.94
N GLU A 1011 28.40 6.56 -13.00
CA GLU A 1011 29.48 6.26 -13.96
C GLU A 1011 30.71 5.37 -13.59
N SER A 1012 30.66 4.15 -14.17
CA SER A 1012 31.70 3.44 -14.92
C SER A 1012 33.17 3.38 -14.46
N ALA A 1013 33.64 2.15 -14.21
CA ALA A 1013 34.68 1.53 -15.04
C ALA A 1013 34.59 -0.01 -14.91
N SER A 1014 34.92 -0.74 -15.99
CA SER A 1014 35.25 -2.16 -15.88
C SER A 1014 36.63 -2.33 -15.24
N ASP A 1015 36.82 -3.39 -14.47
CA ASP A 1015 37.61 -4.53 -14.96
C ASP A 1015 37.36 -5.76 -14.08
N ASP A 1016 37.12 -6.89 -14.75
CA ASP A 1016 36.97 -8.21 -14.16
C ASP A 1016 38.25 -9.00 -14.47
N GLU A 1017 39.08 -9.23 -13.45
CA GLU A 1017 40.05 -10.32 -13.46
C GLU A 1017 39.67 -11.35 -12.39
N SER A 1018 38.82 -12.27 -12.83
CA SER A 1018 38.69 -13.67 -12.40
C SER A 1018 39.99 -14.31 -11.87
N GLU A 1019 39.95 -15.41 -11.11
CA GLU A 1019 39.78 -16.74 -11.70
C GLU A 1019 39.12 -17.75 -10.75
N GLU A 1020 38.13 -18.50 -11.26
CA GLU A 1020 38.21 -19.97 -11.17
C GLU A 1020 38.34 -20.49 -12.61
N SER A 1021 39.46 -21.19 -12.89
CA SER A 1021 40.01 -21.46 -14.23
C SER A 1021 38.98 -21.93 -15.27
N GLY A 1022 38.79 -21.11 -16.32
CA GLY A 1022 38.08 -21.48 -17.55
C GLY A 1022 38.93 -22.33 -18.50
N GLU A 1023 38.29 -22.95 -19.49
CA GLU A 1023 38.98 -23.69 -20.56
C GLU A 1023 39.58 -22.73 -21.60
N ASP A 1024 40.73 -23.11 -22.18
CA ASP A 1024 41.48 -22.32 -23.18
C ASP A 1024 40.67 -22.04 -24.46
N TRP A 1025 40.89 -20.86 -25.08
CA TRP A 1025 40.10 -20.38 -26.21
C TRP A 1025 40.26 -21.24 -27.47
N ASP A 1026 41.45 -21.78 -27.76
CA ASP A 1026 41.64 -22.76 -28.84
C ASP A 1026 40.79 -24.02 -28.61
N ALA A 1027 40.61 -24.43 -27.34
CA ALA A 1027 39.81 -25.60 -26.97
C ALA A 1027 38.29 -25.29 -26.96
N LEU A 1028 37.88 -24.07 -26.63
CA LEU A 1028 36.50 -23.59 -26.73
C LEU A 1028 36.08 -23.31 -28.18
N GLU A 1029 36.94 -22.70 -29.00
CA GLU A 1029 36.68 -22.50 -30.43
C GLU A 1029 36.70 -23.83 -31.18
N GLU A 1030 37.60 -24.78 -30.86
CA GLU A 1030 37.48 -26.13 -31.43
C GLU A 1030 36.29 -26.92 -30.85
N LYS A 1031 35.83 -26.68 -29.61
CA LYS A 1031 34.54 -27.21 -29.13
C LYS A 1031 33.37 -26.63 -29.94
N ALA A 1032 33.34 -25.33 -30.15
CA ALA A 1032 32.29 -24.63 -30.91
C ALA A 1032 32.30 -25.06 -32.39
N ARG A 1033 33.48 -25.09 -33.03
CA ARG A 1033 33.65 -25.59 -34.39
C ARG A 1033 33.24 -27.05 -34.50
N ARG A 1034 33.61 -27.94 -33.56
CA ARG A 1034 33.13 -29.33 -33.53
C ARG A 1034 31.63 -29.44 -33.23
N TYR A 1035 31.04 -28.48 -32.51
CA TYR A 1035 29.60 -28.43 -32.25
C TYR A 1035 28.83 -28.02 -33.51
N ASP A 1036 29.28 -26.98 -34.22
CA ASP A 1036 28.67 -26.53 -35.48
C ASP A 1036 29.01 -27.42 -36.68
N GLU A 1037 30.16 -28.09 -36.71
CA GLU A 1037 30.44 -29.19 -37.64
C GLU A 1037 29.49 -30.37 -37.38
N ARG A 1038 29.21 -30.72 -36.11
CA ARG A 1038 28.16 -31.71 -35.77
C ARG A 1038 26.76 -31.23 -36.11
N LYS A 1039 26.48 -29.93 -36.01
CA LYS A 1039 25.18 -29.33 -36.37
C LYS A 1039 24.98 -29.30 -37.89
N ARG A 1040 26.04 -29.06 -38.65
CA ARG A 1040 26.08 -29.14 -40.13
C ARG A 1040 26.12 -30.58 -40.67
N GLN A 1041 26.68 -31.53 -39.93
CA GLN A 1041 26.63 -32.97 -40.25
C GLN A 1041 25.36 -33.66 -39.71
N GLY A 1042 24.56 -32.97 -38.89
CA GLY A 1042 23.44 -33.56 -38.15
C GLY A 1042 22.06 -33.37 -38.79
N ASN A 1043 21.94 -32.61 -39.89
CA ASN A 1043 20.66 -32.36 -40.52
C ASN A 1043 20.78 -32.11 -42.04
N ASP A 1044 21.42 -33.05 -42.73
CA ASP A 1044 21.24 -33.34 -44.14
C ASP A 1044 21.10 -34.86 -44.28
N MET A 1045 20.26 -35.33 -45.22
CA MET A 1045 19.65 -36.68 -45.31
C MET A 1045 18.42 -36.93 -44.42
N ASP A 1046 17.27 -37.38 -44.95
CA ASP A 1046 16.78 -37.27 -46.34
C ASP A 1046 15.27 -37.62 -46.35
N ASP A 1047 14.43 -36.81 -47.01
CA ASP A 1047 13.19 -37.31 -47.67
C ASP A 1047 12.63 -36.28 -48.68
N HIS A 1048 13.41 -35.96 -49.72
CA HIS A 1048 12.91 -35.16 -50.84
C HIS A 1048 12.15 -36.02 -51.86
N PRO A 1049 10.85 -35.79 -52.11
CA PRO A 1049 10.12 -36.51 -53.14
C PRO A 1049 10.54 -36.06 -54.55
N GLN A 1050 10.85 -37.03 -55.40
CA GLN A 1050 11.09 -36.87 -56.84
C GLN A 1050 10.39 -38.03 -57.61
N PRO A 1051 10.11 -37.91 -58.93
CA PRO A 1051 10.77 -37.04 -59.92
C PRO A 1051 9.74 -36.19 -60.74
N SER A 1052 10.05 -35.47 -61.83
CA SER A 1052 11.17 -35.62 -62.78
C SER A 1052 11.42 -34.42 -63.72
N GLN A 1053 12.69 -34.26 -64.14
CA GLN A 1053 13.14 -33.78 -65.47
C GLN A 1053 12.90 -32.28 -65.83
N LYS A 1054 13.70 -31.63 -66.70
CA LYS A 1054 14.70 -32.11 -67.68
C LYS A 1054 15.70 -30.99 -68.09
N ARG A 1055 16.99 -31.34 -68.27
CA ARG A 1055 17.97 -30.83 -69.29
C ARG A 1055 18.19 -29.29 -69.46
N SER A 1056 19.37 -28.78 -69.81
CA SER A 1056 20.75 -29.32 -69.92
C SER A 1056 21.69 -28.26 -70.50
N ARG A 1057 22.97 -28.24 -70.06
CA ARG A 1057 24.14 -27.63 -70.75
C ARG A 1057 24.10 -26.09 -70.88
N LYS A 1058 25.23 -25.41 -70.78
CA LYS A 1058 26.59 -25.87 -71.10
C LYS A 1058 27.60 -25.64 -69.97
#